data_AF-A0AA36ML79-F1
#
_entry.id   AF-A0AA36ML79-F1
#
_cell.length_a   1.000
_cell.length_b   1.000
_cell.length_c   1.000
_cell.angle_alpha   90.00
_cell.angle_beta   90.00
_cell.angle_gamma   90.00
#
_symmetry.space_group_name_H-M   'P 1'
#
loop_
_entity.id
_entity.type
_entity.pdbx_description
1 polymer ?
#
loop_
_entity_poly.entity_id
_entity_poly.type
_entity_poly.pdbx_seq_one_letter_code
_entity_poly.pdbx_strand_id
1 'polypeptide(L)'
;MAMDGMTDDYLTARLGKMYMVPSNEVITSSEAAEKHLRAFEQGCEEWMSYHAQPIAEEELEGYESFVLALLTGPDFKNEKEYETRIQAVRREFKTTLSKPQIVRAYYRLRESGRIPRNASFEKITTKKSVRSNSGVVVITVVTAPGRFSCPNDCFYCPDEPGQPRSYLSTEPAVARANQNEFDPVRQFYDRAGTLAKQGHTVDKVEIIVLGGTWSHYPRDYQEEWCRDLFYAANTFDEQLSKLGEKGEKAARVRPRRSLLEEQKLNEVAVTKIIGLTLETRPDHITPAEVRRLRRYGCTRVQIGVQHTNDDILIHINRGHDRAAAVRATRLLKICGFKVDLHLMPDLPGSDPEKDWVMFEDVLFGEDLQADHWKIYPCEVTPFTRIETWYKEGKFMPYTEKDPRLLTELLARVKAQVHPWIRLNRVIRDIPEVSIVAGNSLTNLRQAIFEVLKSRGQCCRCIRCREVRDWPETADGLRLRVREYRSSGGREFFISIEGGHRGFGGGATQRALAGGQKATKKEKNQRKAPYRDANAQKEMKAAALAAGGSREERKKAAEAAVQKLREAEAEKKVEEEQPAADDDNATLYGLLRLRFNDDDKAPGPIFPELSGCALIRELHVYGTLVAAGRAEGDRAEDDERPQHIGIGKTLMGTAELIAAAHGYRRISVIAGVGVRNYYRRLGYVLRGDGQYLIKELKPCQESHSASSFEASFVEAALRVQQRASRWRPGRTATVLGLLTLVGAALFIQRSLKKSGT
;
A
#
# COMPACT_ATOMS: atom_id res chain seq x y z
N MET A 1 50.81 1.84 23.40
CA MET A 1 51.64 3.04 23.18
C MET A 1 50.89 3.95 22.23
N ALA A 2 50.51 5.13 22.75
CA ALA A 2 49.83 6.28 22.13
C ALA A 2 48.63 6.00 21.20
N MET A 3 47.41 6.00 21.78
CA MET A 3 46.12 6.18 21.08
C MET A 3 45.67 7.65 21.01
N ASP A 4 46.56 8.61 21.31
CA ASP A 4 46.26 10.03 21.14
C ASP A 4 46.70 10.47 19.75
N GLY A 5 45.72 10.79 18.88
CA GLY A 5 45.98 11.45 17.58
C GLY A 5 45.31 10.81 16.37
N MET A 6 44.57 9.70 16.49
CA MET A 6 43.73 9.22 15.39
C MET A 6 42.43 10.01 15.37
N THR A 7 42.35 10.97 14.45
CA THR A 7 41.10 11.71 14.22
C THR A 7 40.01 10.74 13.76
N ASP A 8 38.78 11.08 14.12
CA ASP A 8 37.56 10.42 13.69
C ASP A 8 37.48 10.21 12.17
N ASP A 9 38.06 11.15 11.40
CA ASP A 9 38.18 11.08 9.94
C ASP A 9 39.15 10.00 9.47
N TYR A 10 40.24 9.74 10.21
CA TYR A 10 41.21 8.69 9.87
C TYR A 10 40.63 7.29 10.07
N LEU A 11 39.91 7.06 11.18
CA LEU A 11 39.20 5.80 11.43
C LEU A 11 38.07 5.58 10.42
N THR A 12 37.36 6.65 10.04
CA THR A 12 36.30 6.61 9.01
C THR A 12 36.85 6.36 7.61
N ALA A 13 37.99 6.97 7.26
CA ALA A 13 38.66 6.72 6.00
C ALA A 13 39.24 5.29 5.93
N ARG A 14 39.72 4.74 7.05
CA ARG A 14 40.30 3.40 7.11
C ARG A 14 39.22 2.30 7.13
N LEU A 15 38.13 2.48 7.87
CA LEU A 15 36.96 1.59 7.84
C LEU A 15 36.18 1.74 6.53
N GLY A 16 36.03 2.98 6.04
CA GLY A 16 35.50 3.28 4.71
C GLY A 16 36.29 2.60 3.59
N LYS A 17 37.64 2.60 3.63
CA LYS A 17 38.48 1.83 2.69
C LYS A 17 38.41 0.31 2.89
N MET A 18 38.14 -0.17 4.10
CA MET A 18 38.05 -1.61 4.38
C MET A 18 36.75 -2.23 3.84
N TYR A 19 35.67 -1.43 3.78
CA TYR A 19 34.33 -1.87 3.37
C TYR A 19 33.80 -1.20 2.09
N MET A 20 34.51 -0.21 1.52
CA MET A 20 34.16 0.46 0.28
C MET A 20 35.39 0.54 -0.62
N VAL A 21 35.34 -0.15 -1.76
CA VAL A 21 36.31 0.04 -2.83
C VAL A 21 36.03 1.41 -3.49
N PRO A 22 37.00 2.32 -3.63
CA PRO A 22 36.82 3.59 -4.33
C PRO A 22 36.58 3.37 -5.84
N SER A 23 35.61 4.05 -6.44
CA SER A 23 35.28 3.93 -7.88
C SER A 23 36.31 4.48 -8.85
N ASN A 24 37.33 5.18 -8.35
CA ASN A 24 38.48 5.66 -9.10
C ASN A 24 39.67 4.67 -9.06
N GLU A 25 39.58 3.62 -8.24
CA GLU A 25 40.34 2.39 -8.44
C GLU A 25 39.52 1.44 -9.33
N VAL A 26 39.18 1.90 -10.55
CA VAL A 26 39.05 0.98 -11.69
C VAL A 26 40.46 0.52 -12.02
N ILE A 27 41.02 -0.30 -11.16
CA ILE A 27 42.03 -1.25 -11.57
C ILE A 27 41.25 -2.41 -12.16
N THR A 28 41.52 -2.65 -13.43
CA THR A 28 41.08 -3.77 -14.25
C THR A 28 41.62 -5.12 -13.74
N SER A 29 41.60 -5.40 -12.43
CA SER A 29 42.02 -6.68 -11.90
C SER A 29 40.80 -7.53 -11.56
N SER A 30 40.83 -8.77 -12.05
CA SER A 30 39.87 -9.84 -11.77
C SER A 30 39.64 -10.10 -10.28
N GLU A 31 40.54 -9.64 -9.40
CA GLU A 31 40.56 -9.93 -7.97
C GLU A 31 39.48 -9.21 -7.14
N ALA A 32 39.10 -7.96 -7.46
CA ALA A 32 38.04 -7.25 -6.73
C ALA A 32 36.64 -7.76 -7.11
N ALA A 33 36.46 -8.08 -8.40
CA ALA A 33 35.31 -8.81 -8.89
C ALA A 33 35.24 -10.20 -8.25
N GLU A 34 36.36 -10.92 -8.14
CA GLU A 34 36.45 -12.19 -7.40
C GLU A 34 36.19 -12.03 -5.91
N LYS A 35 36.59 -10.93 -5.24
CA LYS A 35 36.36 -10.75 -3.80
C LYS A 35 34.90 -10.46 -3.48
N HIS A 36 34.24 -9.61 -4.27
CA HIS A 36 32.79 -9.39 -4.17
C HIS A 36 31.99 -10.62 -4.61
N LEU A 37 32.47 -11.34 -5.64
CA LEU A 37 31.87 -12.60 -6.07
C LEU A 37 32.07 -13.70 -5.01
N ARG A 38 33.24 -13.82 -4.37
CA ARG A 38 33.51 -14.77 -3.28
C ARG A 38 32.76 -14.41 -2.01
N ALA A 39 32.64 -13.14 -1.64
CA ALA A 39 31.77 -12.73 -0.52
C ALA A 39 30.28 -12.97 -0.84
N PHE A 40 29.88 -12.80 -2.10
CA PHE A 40 28.54 -13.12 -2.57
C PHE A 40 28.27 -14.64 -2.62
N GLU A 41 29.23 -15.42 -3.12
CA GLU A 41 29.21 -16.89 -3.17
C GLU A 41 29.22 -17.46 -1.76
N GLN A 42 30.10 -16.99 -0.88
CA GLN A 42 30.12 -17.32 0.55
C GLN A 42 28.79 -16.96 1.22
N GLY A 43 28.12 -15.89 0.78
CA GLY A 43 26.79 -15.51 1.26
C GLY A 43 25.67 -16.40 0.81
N CYS A 44 25.71 -16.79 -0.46
CA CYS A 44 24.84 -17.80 -1.00
C CYS A 44 25.13 -19.15 -0.34
N GLU A 45 26.39 -19.48 -0.07
CA GLU A 45 26.84 -20.71 0.60
C GLU A 45 26.47 -20.75 2.08
N GLU A 46 26.55 -19.63 2.81
CA GLU A 46 26.09 -19.49 4.20
C GLU A 46 24.56 -19.55 4.29
N TRP A 47 23.85 -18.93 3.33
CA TRP A 47 22.41 -19.07 3.19
C TRP A 47 22.01 -20.51 2.81
N MET A 48 22.77 -21.16 1.92
CA MET A 48 22.61 -22.57 1.56
C MET A 48 22.93 -23.50 2.74
N SER A 49 23.94 -23.20 3.57
CA SER A 49 24.31 -24.01 4.73
C SER A 49 23.26 -23.92 5.85
N TYR A 50 22.59 -22.77 6.00
CA TYR A 50 21.44 -22.61 6.89
C TYR A 50 20.18 -23.36 6.41
N HIS A 51 20.10 -23.76 5.13
CA HIS A 51 18.86 -24.26 4.50
C HIS A 51 18.97 -25.60 3.75
N ALA A 52 20.14 -26.25 3.72
CA ALA A 52 20.32 -27.50 2.99
C ALA A 52 20.12 -28.75 3.87
N GLN A 53 18.91 -29.29 3.84
CA GLN A 53 18.77 -30.70 3.51
C GLN A 53 18.09 -30.74 2.14
N PRO A 54 18.78 -31.15 1.06
CA PRO A 54 18.14 -31.44 -0.22
C PRO A 54 17.03 -32.46 0.01
N ILE A 55 15.86 -32.21 -0.57
CA ILE A 55 14.75 -33.17 -0.55
C ILE A 55 14.86 -33.93 -1.88
N ALA A 56 14.98 -35.24 -1.83
CA ALA A 56 15.12 -36.07 -3.02
C ALA A 56 13.87 -35.95 -3.93
N GLU A 57 14.01 -36.19 -5.23
CA GLU A 57 12.87 -36.10 -6.17
C GLU A 57 11.78 -37.12 -5.81
N GLU A 58 12.16 -38.30 -5.31
CA GLU A 58 11.21 -39.30 -4.79
C GLU A 58 10.47 -38.81 -3.54
N GLU A 59 11.11 -38.00 -2.68
CA GLU A 59 10.45 -37.38 -1.54
C GLU A 59 9.48 -36.27 -1.98
N LEU A 60 9.80 -35.51 -3.02
CA LEU A 60 8.93 -34.49 -3.59
C LEU A 60 7.66 -35.09 -4.20
N GLU A 61 7.77 -36.21 -4.93
CA GLU A 61 6.60 -36.97 -5.40
C GLU A 61 5.73 -37.47 -4.23
N GLY A 62 6.38 -37.89 -3.13
CA GLY A 62 5.70 -38.21 -1.87
C GLY A 62 4.96 -37.00 -1.28
N TYR A 63 5.53 -35.80 -1.38
CA TYR A 63 4.88 -34.57 -0.89
C TYR A 63 3.72 -34.13 -1.76
N GLU A 64 3.86 -34.27 -3.08
CA GLU A 64 2.78 -34.02 -4.02
C GLU A 64 1.61 -34.97 -3.78
N SER A 65 1.88 -36.26 -3.57
CA SER A 65 0.87 -37.25 -3.22
C SER A 65 0.17 -36.92 -1.90
N PHE A 66 0.93 -36.48 -0.89
CA PHE A 66 0.39 -36.01 0.39
C PHE A 66 -0.54 -34.80 0.19
N VAL A 67 -0.14 -33.82 -0.63
CA VAL A 67 -0.95 -32.63 -0.91
C VAL A 67 -2.19 -32.96 -1.72
N LEU A 68 -2.10 -33.84 -2.71
CA LEU A 68 -3.26 -34.34 -3.45
C LEU A 68 -4.29 -34.94 -2.49
N ALA A 69 -3.87 -35.84 -1.61
CA ALA A 69 -4.74 -36.43 -0.59
C ALA A 69 -5.36 -35.39 0.36
N LEU A 70 -4.58 -34.37 0.75
CA LEU A 70 -5.07 -33.27 1.58
C LEU A 70 -6.12 -32.41 0.88
N LEU A 71 -6.02 -32.26 -0.44
CA LEU A 71 -6.95 -31.48 -1.25
C LEU A 71 -8.11 -32.31 -1.79
N THR A 72 -8.09 -33.63 -1.63
CA THR A 72 -9.22 -34.51 -1.95
C THR A 72 -10.41 -34.17 -1.05
N GLY A 73 -11.43 -33.52 -1.62
CA GLY A 73 -12.66 -33.14 -0.93
C GLY A 73 -13.05 -31.66 -1.10
N PRO A 74 -14.09 -31.19 -0.40
CA PRO A 74 -14.51 -29.79 -0.50
C PRO A 74 -13.49 -28.84 0.13
N ASP A 75 -13.48 -27.60 -0.38
CA ASP A 75 -12.69 -26.48 0.12
C ASP A 75 -12.88 -26.25 1.63
N PHE A 76 -11.81 -25.78 2.28
CA PHE A 76 -11.77 -25.59 3.73
C PHE A 76 -12.55 -24.34 4.14
N LYS A 77 -13.53 -24.49 5.03
CA LYS A 77 -14.30 -23.34 5.53
C LYS A 77 -13.57 -22.57 6.63
N ASN A 78 -12.68 -23.25 7.36
CA ASN A 78 -11.95 -22.71 8.50
C ASN A 78 -10.69 -23.53 8.79
N GLU A 79 -9.82 -22.98 9.66
CA GLU A 79 -8.55 -23.60 10.06
C GLU A 79 -8.77 -24.97 10.74
N LYS A 80 -9.81 -25.11 11.57
CA LYS A 80 -10.15 -26.38 12.25
C LYS A 80 -10.44 -27.54 11.28
N GLU A 81 -11.11 -27.27 10.16
CA GLU A 81 -11.34 -28.28 9.11
C GLU A 81 -10.04 -28.70 8.44
N TYR A 82 -9.13 -27.75 8.21
CA TYR A 82 -7.78 -28.03 7.71
C TYR A 82 -6.97 -28.87 8.71
N GLU A 83 -6.96 -28.50 10.00
CA GLU A 83 -6.29 -29.28 11.04
C GLU A 83 -6.82 -30.72 11.10
N THR A 84 -8.15 -30.89 11.00
CA THR A 84 -8.75 -32.22 11.05
C THR A 84 -8.30 -33.07 9.85
N ARG A 85 -8.31 -32.49 8.65
CA ARG A 85 -7.96 -33.21 7.41
C ARG A 85 -6.46 -33.50 7.32
N ILE A 86 -5.60 -32.54 7.67
CA ILE A 86 -4.16 -32.78 7.67
C ILE A 86 -3.76 -33.86 8.68
N GLN A 87 -4.44 -33.97 9.82
CA GLN A 87 -4.20 -35.05 10.78
C GLN A 87 -4.69 -36.42 10.28
N ALA A 88 -5.69 -36.47 9.39
CA ALA A 88 -6.09 -37.70 8.72
C ALA A 88 -5.03 -38.14 7.69
N VAL A 89 -4.60 -37.21 6.82
CA VAL A 89 -3.59 -37.49 5.79
C VAL A 89 -2.23 -37.84 6.39
N ARG A 90 -1.84 -37.23 7.50
CA ARG A 90 -0.63 -37.61 8.26
C ARG A 90 -0.65 -39.06 8.73
N ARG A 91 -1.82 -39.55 9.15
CA ARG A 91 -1.99 -40.96 9.57
C ARG A 91 -1.94 -41.91 8.38
N GLU A 92 -2.53 -41.53 7.25
CA GLU A 92 -2.54 -42.29 6.01
C GLU A 92 -1.12 -42.45 5.42
N PHE A 93 -0.39 -41.35 5.27
CA PHE A 93 0.94 -41.33 4.66
C PHE A 93 2.07 -41.68 5.65
N LYS A 94 1.74 -41.88 6.94
CA LYS A 94 2.71 -42.11 8.04
C LYS A 94 3.88 -41.11 8.04
N THR A 95 3.64 -39.89 7.57
CA THR A 95 4.64 -38.84 7.44
C THR A 95 4.09 -37.52 7.96
N THR A 96 4.98 -36.68 8.47
CA THR A 96 4.64 -35.33 8.92
C THR A 96 5.36 -34.31 8.08
N LEU A 97 4.66 -33.76 7.09
CA LEU A 97 5.19 -32.63 6.33
C LEU A 97 5.02 -31.33 7.10
N SER A 98 6.06 -30.50 7.04
CA SER A 98 6.02 -29.12 7.48
C SER A 98 5.15 -28.28 6.55
N LYS A 99 4.59 -27.18 7.07
CA LYS A 99 3.76 -26.24 6.31
C LYS A 99 4.46 -25.71 5.04
N PRO A 100 5.78 -25.35 5.05
CA PRO A 100 6.51 -24.99 3.83
C PRO A 100 6.59 -26.11 2.79
N GLN A 101 6.82 -27.37 3.19
CA GLN A 101 6.87 -28.51 2.27
C GLN A 101 5.51 -28.72 1.59
N ILE A 102 4.43 -28.61 2.36
CA ILE A 102 3.04 -28.70 1.86
C ILE A 102 2.75 -27.58 0.86
N VAL A 103 3.15 -26.34 1.15
CA VAL A 103 2.92 -25.20 0.25
C VAL A 103 3.75 -25.34 -1.03
N ARG A 104 5.01 -25.79 -0.94
CA ARG A 104 5.87 -26.03 -2.10
C ARG A 104 5.27 -27.08 -3.04
N ALA A 105 4.86 -28.23 -2.49
CA ALA A 105 4.22 -29.28 -3.28
C ALA A 105 2.89 -28.84 -3.90
N TYR A 106 2.08 -28.03 -3.20
CA TYR A 106 0.88 -27.43 -3.75
C TYR A 106 1.16 -26.53 -4.96
N TYR A 107 2.13 -25.62 -4.88
CA TYR A 107 2.46 -24.75 -6.01
C TYR A 107 3.02 -25.53 -7.20
N ARG A 108 3.84 -26.57 -6.97
CA ARG A 108 4.38 -27.44 -8.02
C ARG A 108 3.28 -28.23 -8.75
N LEU A 109 2.33 -28.82 -8.01
CA LEU A 109 1.14 -29.46 -8.58
C LEU A 109 0.28 -28.48 -9.39
N ARG A 110 0.18 -27.24 -8.93
CA ARG A 110 -0.58 -26.19 -9.61
C ARG A 110 0.12 -25.70 -10.89
N GLU A 111 1.44 -25.57 -10.86
CA GLU A 111 2.27 -25.16 -12.00
C GLU A 111 2.31 -26.22 -13.10
N SER A 112 2.36 -27.49 -12.71
CA SER A 112 2.24 -28.64 -13.62
C SER A 112 0.80 -28.89 -14.11
N GLY A 113 -0.18 -28.10 -13.68
CA GLY A 113 -1.59 -28.23 -14.09
C GLY A 113 -2.33 -29.43 -13.48
N ARG A 114 -1.71 -30.15 -12.53
CA ARG A 114 -2.29 -31.35 -11.89
C ARG A 114 -3.40 -31.02 -10.89
N ILE A 115 -3.42 -29.79 -10.35
CA ILE A 115 -4.51 -29.31 -9.49
C ILE A 115 -4.94 -27.88 -9.86
N PRO A 116 -6.24 -27.54 -9.70
CA PRO A 116 -6.70 -26.17 -9.78
C PRO A 116 -6.27 -25.37 -8.54
N ARG A 117 -6.32 -24.04 -8.64
CA ARG A 117 -6.03 -23.15 -7.51
C ARG A 117 -7.06 -23.35 -6.39
N ASN A 118 -6.60 -23.58 -5.17
CA ASN A 118 -7.43 -23.65 -3.97
C ASN A 118 -7.20 -22.41 -3.07
N ALA A 119 -8.12 -21.43 -3.16
CA ALA A 119 -7.99 -20.16 -2.43
C ALA A 119 -8.15 -20.34 -0.91
N SER A 120 -9.03 -21.27 -0.48
CA SER A 120 -9.21 -21.58 0.94
C SER A 120 -7.93 -22.16 1.55
N PHE A 121 -7.30 -23.08 0.84
CA PHE A 121 -6.03 -23.68 1.22
C PHE A 121 -4.90 -22.66 1.25
N GLU A 122 -4.75 -21.82 0.22
CA GLU A 122 -3.75 -20.73 0.22
C GLU A 122 -3.93 -19.79 1.44
N LYS A 123 -5.18 -19.42 1.76
CA LYS A 123 -5.50 -18.53 2.89
C LYS A 123 -5.13 -19.16 4.24
N ILE A 124 -5.43 -20.45 4.44
CA ILE A 124 -5.14 -21.17 5.70
C ILE A 124 -3.67 -21.55 5.80
N THR A 125 -3.02 -21.85 4.67
CA THR A 125 -1.62 -22.27 4.66
C THR A 125 -0.63 -21.10 4.77
N THR A 126 -1.07 -19.89 4.45
CA THR A 126 -0.26 -18.67 4.61
C THR A 126 -0.18 -18.23 6.07
N LYS A 127 1.02 -18.27 6.67
CA LYS A 127 1.24 -17.69 8.01
C LYS A 127 1.28 -16.16 7.92
N LYS A 128 0.65 -15.45 8.87
CA LYS A 128 0.65 -13.96 8.92
C LYS A 128 0.16 -13.33 7.60
N SER A 129 -0.95 -13.82 7.06
CA SER A 129 -1.57 -13.38 5.79
C SER A 129 -1.66 -11.86 5.62
N VAL A 130 -1.86 -11.11 6.72
CA VAL A 130 -1.81 -9.64 6.79
C VAL A 130 -0.59 -9.02 6.08
N ARG A 131 0.54 -9.74 6.00
CA ARG A 131 1.78 -9.29 5.33
C ARG A 131 1.68 -9.18 3.81
N SER A 132 0.70 -9.82 3.18
CA SER A 132 0.48 -9.79 1.73
C SER A 132 -1.00 -9.55 1.36
N ASN A 133 -1.84 -9.12 2.30
CA ASN A 133 -3.27 -8.87 2.07
C ASN A 133 -3.53 -7.85 0.95
N SER A 134 -2.61 -6.92 0.71
CA SER A 134 -2.69 -5.96 -0.41
C SER A 134 -2.29 -6.55 -1.76
N GLY A 135 -1.85 -7.81 -1.82
CA GLY A 135 -1.27 -8.42 -3.03
C GLY A 135 0.16 -7.95 -3.33
N VAL A 136 0.82 -7.31 -2.36
CA VAL A 136 2.21 -6.83 -2.46
C VAL A 136 3.00 -7.31 -1.24
N VAL A 137 4.17 -7.87 -1.47
CA VAL A 137 5.11 -8.28 -0.43
C VAL A 137 6.07 -7.13 -0.14
N VAL A 138 6.19 -6.73 1.13
CA VAL A 138 7.16 -5.72 1.56
C VAL A 138 8.43 -6.42 2.05
N ILE A 139 9.55 -6.12 1.39
CA ILE A 139 10.89 -6.56 1.80
C ILE A 139 11.66 -5.35 2.31
N THR A 140 12.10 -5.44 3.56
CA THR A 140 12.89 -4.40 4.23
C THR A 140 14.33 -4.85 4.34
N VAL A 141 15.24 -4.04 3.80
CA VAL A 141 16.69 -4.23 3.82
C VAL A 141 17.34 -3.02 4.49
N VAL A 142 18.51 -3.21 5.09
CA VAL A 142 19.25 -2.18 5.83
C VAL A 142 20.62 -1.99 5.20
N THR A 143 20.99 -0.73 4.93
CA THR A 143 22.32 -0.36 4.41
C THR A 143 23.41 -0.53 5.46
N ALA A 144 24.65 -0.55 4.99
CA ALA A 144 25.83 -0.78 5.82
C ALA A 144 26.01 0.31 6.89
N PRO A 145 26.52 -0.06 8.08
CA PRO A 145 26.86 0.87 9.15
C PRO A 145 28.12 1.67 8.80
N GLY A 146 28.30 2.82 9.45
CA GLY A 146 29.46 3.68 9.28
C GLY A 146 29.10 5.16 9.41
N ARG A 147 30.09 6.06 9.47
CA ARG A 147 29.80 7.51 9.58
C ARG A 147 29.06 8.09 8.39
N PHE A 148 29.20 7.45 7.23
CA PHE A 148 28.44 7.80 6.03
C PHE A 148 26.94 7.43 6.14
N SER A 149 26.52 6.69 7.19
CA SER A 149 25.11 6.34 7.38
C SER A 149 24.24 7.56 7.68
N CYS A 150 24.76 8.54 8.42
CA CYS A 150 24.12 9.83 8.65
C CYS A 150 25.14 10.83 9.20
N PRO A 151 25.20 12.08 8.67
CA PRO A 151 26.16 13.07 9.14
C PRO A 151 25.74 13.79 10.43
N ASN A 152 24.49 13.61 10.88
CA ASN A 152 23.92 14.37 11.99
C ASN A 152 23.77 13.54 13.26
N ASP A 153 24.10 14.18 14.38
CA ASP A 153 23.95 13.66 15.73
C ASP A 153 22.64 14.12 16.38
N CYS A 154 21.51 13.65 15.86
CA CYS A 154 20.20 13.93 16.48
C CYS A 154 20.13 13.24 17.84
N PHE A 155 19.75 13.97 18.88
CA PHE A 155 19.91 13.51 20.27
C PHE A 155 19.06 12.29 20.65
N TYR A 156 17.96 12.07 19.95
CA TYR A 156 17.08 10.91 20.12
C TYR A 156 17.49 9.71 19.25
N CYS A 157 18.36 9.88 18.25
CA CYS A 157 18.78 8.80 17.38
C CYS A 157 19.86 7.96 18.07
N PRO A 158 19.67 6.64 18.23
CA PRO A 158 20.71 5.80 18.79
C PRO A 158 21.92 5.72 17.86
N ASP A 159 23.10 5.65 18.47
CA ASP A 159 24.41 5.51 17.81
C ASP A 159 25.11 4.25 18.28
N GLU A 160 24.45 3.10 18.12
CA GLU A 160 25.02 1.82 18.54
C GLU A 160 26.22 1.46 17.65
N PRO A 161 27.38 1.14 18.24
CA PRO A 161 28.56 0.73 17.47
C PRO A 161 28.28 -0.44 16.53
N GLY A 162 28.71 -0.30 15.28
CA GLY A 162 28.50 -1.32 14.24
C GLY A 162 27.09 -1.34 13.66
N GLN A 163 26.23 -0.39 14.01
CA GLN A 163 24.89 -0.25 13.42
C GLN A 163 24.78 1.05 12.61
N PRO A 164 23.91 1.11 11.59
CA PRO A 164 23.62 2.37 10.90
C PRO A 164 22.95 3.36 11.84
N ARG A 165 23.21 4.66 11.68
CA ARG A 165 22.67 5.68 12.59
C ARG A 165 21.15 5.56 12.73
N SER A 166 20.68 5.71 13.97
CA SER A 166 19.28 5.61 14.39
C SER A 166 18.76 4.18 14.58
N TYR A 167 19.52 3.14 14.26
CA TYR A 167 19.10 1.75 14.33
C TYR A 167 19.80 0.99 15.46
N LEU A 168 19.07 0.06 16.07
CA LEU A 168 19.59 -0.83 17.11
C LEU A 168 19.73 -2.26 16.60
N SER A 169 20.77 -2.97 17.04
CA SER A 169 21.09 -4.35 16.67
C SER A 169 19.98 -5.34 16.98
N THR A 170 19.16 -5.03 18.00
CA THR A 170 18.02 -5.81 18.46
C THR A 170 16.80 -5.69 17.54
N GLU A 171 16.71 -4.64 16.71
CA GLU A 171 15.58 -4.47 15.80
C GLU A 171 15.51 -5.63 14.78
N PRO A 172 14.34 -6.25 14.52
CA PRO A 172 14.27 -7.45 13.68
C PRO A 172 14.78 -7.28 12.24
N ALA A 173 14.77 -6.06 11.70
CA ALA A 173 15.34 -5.79 10.38
C ALA A 173 16.87 -5.71 10.43
N VAL A 174 17.40 -5.12 11.49
CA VAL A 174 18.84 -4.89 11.71
C VAL A 174 19.52 -6.19 12.14
N ALA A 175 18.90 -6.98 13.02
CA ALA A 175 19.38 -8.31 13.38
C ALA A 175 19.58 -9.21 12.14
N ARG A 176 18.63 -9.17 11.19
CA ARG A 176 18.78 -9.86 9.90
C ARG A 176 19.88 -9.23 9.04
N ALA A 177 20.01 -7.92 9.02
CA ALA A 177 21.09 -7.27 8.27
C ALA A 177 22.47 -7.68 8.81
N ASN A 178 22.65 -7.72 10.13
CA ASN A 178 23.86 -8.21 10.79
C ASN A 178 24.19 -9.66 10.41
N GLN A 179 23.19 -10.56 10.42
CA GLN A 179 23.35 -11.96 9.99
C GLN A 179 23.78 -12.11 8.53
N ASN A 180 23.48 -11.10 7.70
CA ASN A 180 23.78 -11.08 6.28
C ASN A 180 24.89 -10.06 5.96
N GLU A 181 25.65 -9.60 6.96
CA GLU A 181 26.76 -8.63 6.81
C GLU A 181 26.38 -7.36 6.04
N PHE A 182 25.11 -6.95 6.14
CA PHE A 182 24.55 -5.86 5.34
C PHE A 182 24.75 -6.04 3.83
N ASP A 183 24.77 -7.26 3.30
CA ASP A 183 24.75 -7.49 1.84
C ASP A 183 23.30 -7.38 1.32
N PRO A 184 23.05 -6.61 0.25
CA PRO A 184 21.69 -6.38 -0.25
C PRO A 184 21.05 -7.64 -0.83
N VAL A 185 21.83 -8.54 -1.44
CA VAL A 185 21.32 -9.77 -2.05
C VAL A 185 21.00 -10.81 -0.99
N ARG A 186 21.92 -11.06 -0.05
CA ARG A 186 21.73 -11.98 1.08
C ARG A 186 20.50 -11.56 1.90
N GLN A 187 20.37 -10.27 2.23
CA GLN A 187 19.20 -9.75 2.95
C GLN A 187 17.89 -9.93 2.17
N PHE A 188 17.90 -9.70 0.85
CA PHE A 188 16.74 -9.93 0.00
C PHE A 188 16.36 -11.42 0.00
N TYR A 189 17.32 -12.32 -0.25
CA TYR A 189 17.08 -13.76 -0.31
C TYR A 189 16.60 -14.33 1.02
N ASP A 190 17.20 -13.97 2.14
CA ASP A 190 16.74 -14.41 3.46
C ASP A 190 15.29 -13.95 3.69
N ARG A 191 14.99 -12.68 3.41
CA ARG A 191 13.65 -12.16 3.64
C ARG A 191 12.61 -12.75 2.69
N ALA A 192 12.92 -12.81 1.39
CA ALA A 192 12.06 -13.38 0.36
C ALA A 192 11.85 -14.88 0.59
N GLY A 193 12.91 -15.63 0.87
CA GLY A 193 12.87 -17.05 1.19
C GLY A 193 12.04 -17.32 2.46
N THR A 194 12.20 -16.52 3.50
CA THR A 194 11.35 -16.60 4.71
C THR A 194 9.87 -16.39 4.40
N LEU A 195 9.53 -15.46 3.51
CA LEU A 195 8.15 -15.18 3.10
C LEU A 195 7.58 -16.30 2.23
N ALA A 196 8.36 -16.82 1.29
CA ALA A 196 8.00 -17.98 0.48
C ALA A 196 7.73 -19.21 1.37
N LYS A 197 8.59 -19.48 2.36
CA LYS A 197 8.39 -20.53 3.38
C LYS A 197 7.12 -20.32 4.22
N GLN A 198 6.71 -19.08 4.44
CA GLN A 198 5.46 -18.74 5.13
C GLN A 198 4.22 -18.88 4.23
N GLY A 199 4.40 -19.21 2.95
CA GLY A 199 3.36 -19.41 1.95
C GLY A 199 2.97 -18.16 1.17
N HIS A 200 3.70 -17.05 1.35
CA HIS A 200 3.48 -15.85 0.54
C HIS A 200 4.08 -16.04 -0.85
N THR A 201 3.33 -15.68 -1.89
CA THR A 201 3.87 -15.53 -3.24
C THR A 201 4.73 -14.27 -3.32
N VAL A 202 5.98 -14.41 -3.73
CA VAL A 202 6.94 -13.30 -3.84
C VAL A 202 7.08 -12.87 -5.30
N ASP A 203 5.97 -12.47 -5.93
CA ASP A 203 5.93 -12.03 -7.34
C ASP A 203 5.93 -10.50 -7.47
N LYS A 204 5.37 -9.79 -6.49
CA LYS A 204 5.27 -8.32 -6.46
C LYS A 204 5.87 -7.77 -5.18
N VAL A 205 7.03 -7.17 -5.30
CA VAL A 205 7.83 -6.71 -4.17
C VAL A 205 7.87 -5.17 -4.12
N GLU A 206 7.55 -4.61 -2.96
CA GLU A 206 7.94 -3.26 -2.60
C GLU A 206 9.15 -3.32 -1.67
N ILE A 207 10.27 -2.73 -2.09
CA ILE A 207 11.49 -2.62 -1.29
C ILE A 207 11.42 -1.37 -0.43
N ILE A 208 11.79 -1.50 0.84
CA ILE A 208 12.06 -0.38 1.74
C ILE A 208 13.51 -0.52 2.20
N VAL A 209 14.33 0.46 1.83
CA VAL A 209 15.72 0.55 2.27
C VAL A 209 15.77 1.45 3.51
N LEU A 210 16.35 0.91 4.58
CA LEU A 210 16.60 1.58 5.84
C LEU A 210 18.10 1.75 6.06
N GLY A 211 18.49 2.58 7.01
CA GLY A 211 19.87 2.71 7.49
C GLY A 211 20.38 4.14 7.69
N GLY A 212 19.48 5.13 7.70
CA GLY A 212 19.80 6.51 8.07
C GLY A 212 19.47 7.51 6.96
N THR A 213 20.49 8.19 6.45
CA THR A 213 20.36 9.22 5.42
C THR A 213 20.86 8.67 4.09
N TRP A 214 19.98 8.02 3.30
CA TRP A 214 20.34 7.43 2.00
C TRP A 214 21.22 8.38 1.18
N SER A 215 20.80 9.63 1.07
CA SER A 215 21.44 10.66 0.22
C SER A 215 22.84 11.09 0.68
N HIS A 216 23.30 10.65 1.85
CA HIS A 216 24.65 10.88 2.36
C HIS A 216 25.62 9.72 2.04
N TYR A 217 25.11 8.53 1.76
CA TYR A 217 25.95 7.40 1.33
C TYR A 217 26.74 7.74 0.05
N PRO A 218 27.95 7.18 -0.12
CA PRO A 218 28.73 7.35 -1.35
C PRO A 218 27.95 6.89 -2.59
N ARG A 219 28.20 7.57 -3.72
CA ARG A 219 27.38 7.40 -4.93
C ARG A 219 27.51 6.02 -5.55
N ASP A 220 28.71 5.47 -5.56
CA ASP A 220 28.95 4.15 -6.12
C ASP A 220 28.25 3.09 -5.28
N TYR A 221 28.34 3.20 -3.95
CA TYR A 221 27.60 2.34 -3.04
C TYR A 221 26.09 2.40 -3.30
N GLN A 222 25.50 3.59 -3.46
CA GLN A 222 24.07 3.72 -3.78
C GLN A 222 23.70 3.02 -5.09
N GLU A 223 24.50 3.19 -6.15
CA GLU A 223 24.25 2.61 -7.46
C GLU A 223 24.40 1.08 -7.44
N GLU A 224 25.46 0.57 -6.82
CA GLU A 224 25.71 -0.86 -6.65
C GLU A 224 24.67 -1.53 -5.77
N TRP A 225 24.27 -0.88 -4.67
CA TRP A 225 23.26 -1.38 -3.77
C TRP A 225 21.91 -1.54 -4.48
N CYS A 226 21.50 -0.54 -5.25
CA CYS A 226 20.28 -0.63 -6.05
C CYS A 226 20.40 -1.67 -7.17
N ARG A 227 21.54 -1.77 -7.86
CA ARG A 227 21.80 -2.80 -8.88
C ARG A 227 21.61 -4.19 -8.28
N ASP A 228 22.20 -4.43 -7.11
CA ASP A 228 22.20 -5.72 -6.45
C ASP A 228 20.82 -6.13 -5.95
N LEU A 229 19.97 -5.17 -5.54
CA LEU A 229 18.56 -5.45 -5.23
C LEU A 229 17.76 -5.93 -6.46
N PHE A 230 17.95 -5.27 -7.61
CA PHE A 230 17.31 -5.74 -8.86
C PHE A 230 17.85 -7.09 -9.29
N TYR A 231 19.18 -7.28 -9.20
CA TYR A 231 19.82 -8.56 -9.46
C TYR A 231 19.23 -9.67 -8.58
N ALA A 232 19.15 -9.47 -7.26
CA ALA A 232 18.56 -10.42 -6.33
C ALA A 232 17.13 -10.78 -6.72
N ALA A 233 16.28 -9.80 -7.04
CA ALA A 233 14.92 -10.07 -7.50
C ALA A 233 14.91 -10.87 -8.82
N ASN A 234 15.79 -10.52 -9.77
CA ASN A 234 15.87 -11.19 -11.08
C ASN A 234 16.32 -12.65 -10.98
N THR A 235 17.12 -13.00 -9.98
CA THR A 235 17.71 -14.34 -9.83
C THR A 235 17.05 -15.17 -8.73
N PHE A 236 16.18 -14.58 -7.91
CA PHE A 236 15.55 -15.27 -6.76
C PHE A 236 14.84 -16.58 -7.13
N ASP A 237 14.08 -16.60 -8.23
CA ASP A 237 13.30 -17.79 -8.64
C ASP A 237 14.20 -18.93 -9.14
N GLU A 238 15.25 -18.58 -9.89
CA GLU A 238 16.27 -19.54 -10.31
C GLU A 238 17.02 -20.11 -9.10
N GLN A 239 17.36 -19.27 -8.12
CA GLN A 239 17.95 -19.73 -6.87
C GLN A 239 16.99 -20.64 -6.11
N LEU A 240 15.71 -20.29 -6.03
CA LEU A 240 14.69 -21.04 -5.29
C LEU A 240 14.45 -22.44 -5.89
N SER A 241 14.43 -22.55 -7.22
CA SER A 241 14.20 -23.80 -7.95
C SER A 241 15.37 -24.78 -7.84
N LYS A 242 16.61 -24.27 -7.79
CA LYS A 242 17.84 -25.07 -7.67
C LYS A 242 18.23 -25.42 -6.23
N LEU A 243 17.38 -25.10 -5.23
CA LEU A 243 17.62 -25.50 -3.84
C LEU A 243 17.71 -27.02 -3.71
N GLY A 244 18.91 -27.53 -3.41
CA GLY A 244 19.19 -28.93 -3.14
C GLY A 244 20.12 -29.62 -4.15
N GLU A 245 20.45 -28.97 -5.27
CA GLU A 245 21.36 -29.54 -6.28
C GLU A 245 22.83 -29.47 -5.81
N LYS A 246 23.61 -30.55 -6.02
CA LYS A 246 25.04 -30.65 -5.65
C LYS A 246 25.95 -30.62 -6.90
N GLY A 247 27.20 -30.20 -6.73
CA GLY A 247 28.26 -30.26 -7.76
C GLY A 247 28.23 -29.09 -8.74
N GLU A 248 28.74 -29.26 -9.96
CA GLU A 248 28.73 -28.22 -11.02
C GLU A 248 27.31 -27.75 -11.45
N LYS A 249 26.27 -28.47 -10.99
CA LYS A 249 24.85 -28.10 -11.11
C LYS A 249 24.35 -27.14 -10.02
N ALA A 250 25.14 -26.92 -8.95
CA ALA A 250 24.85 -25.91 -7.95
C ALA A 250 24.72 -24.53 -8.61
N ALA A 251 23.88 -23.68 -8.04
CA ALA A 251 23.40 -22.45 -8.63
C ALA A 251 24.54 -21.50 -9.09
N ARG A 252 24.95 -21.61 -10.37
CA ARG A 252 25.79 -20.60 -11.02
C ARG A 252 24.92 -19.39 -11.30
N VAL A 253 24.93 -18.44 -10.38
CA VAL A 253 24.25 -17.17 -10.60
C VAL A 253 24.99 -16.43 -11.71
N ARG A 254 24.26 -15.96 -12.71
CA ARG A 254 24.85 -15.15 -13.78
C ARG A 254 25.59 -13.93 -13.19
N PRO A 255 26.61 -13.37 -13.86
CA PRO A 255 27.22 -12.15 -13.40
C PRO A 255 26.20 -10.99 -13.31
N ARG A 256 26.49 -10.05 -12.41
CA ARG A 256 25.76 -8.78 -12.28
C ARG A 256 25.94 -7.96 -13.55
N ARG A 257 24.87 -7.31 -13.99
CA ARG A 257 24.89 -6.34 -15.10
C ARG A 257 24.84 -4.91 -14.54
N SER A 258 24.90 -3.90 -15.40
CA SER A 258 24.70 -2.52 -14.95
C SER A 258 23.30 -2.34 -14.31
N LEU A 259 23.13 -1.33 -13.46
CA LEU A 259 21.86 -1.01 -12.82
C LEU A 259 20.69 -0.95 -13.83
N LEU A 260 20.88 -0.27 -14.96
CA LEU A 260 19.83 -0.09 -15.97
C LEU A 260 19.48 -1.41 -16.68
N GLU A 261 20.46 -2.29 -16.90
CA GLU A 261 20.23 -3.61 -17.46
C GLU A 261 19.49 -4.51 -16.48
N GLU A 262 19.84 -4.47 -15.19
CA GLU A 262 19.12 -5.20 -14.14
C GLU A 262 17.68 -4.73 -13.99
N GLN A 263 17.44 -3.41 -14.10
CA GLN A 263 16.09 -2.88 -14.16
C GLN A 263 15.34 -3.41 -15.38
N LYS A 264 15.95 -3.42 -16.57
CA LYS A 264 15.32 -3.92 -17.81
C LYS A 264 14.93 -5.40 -17.68
N LEU A 265 15.81 -6.22 -17.10
CA LEU A 265 15.51 -7.63 -16.80
C LEU A 265 14.33 -7.77 -15.83
N ASN A 266 14.24 -6.90 -14.82
CA ASN A 266 13.18 -6.96 -13.82
C ASN A 266 11.78 -6.65 -14.36
N GLU A 267 11.66 -5.96 -15.50
CA GLU A 267 10.36 -5.67 -16.13
C GLU A 267 9.60 -6.94 -16.56
N VAL A 268 10.34 -8.03 -16.79
CA VAL A 268 9.81 -9.35 -17.22
C VAL A 268 10.11 -10.48 -16.23
N ALA A 269 10.87 -10.23 -15.17
CA ALA A 269 11.18 -11.22 -14.13
C ALA A 269 9.91 -11.74 -13.43
N VAL A 270 9.99 -12.94 -12.84
CA VAL A 270 8.93 -13.50 -11.99
C VAL A 270 8.73 -12.64 -10.75
N THR A 271 9.83 -12.35 -10.04
CA THR A 271 9.86 -11.47 -8.87
C THR A 271 10.08 -10.02 -9.30
N LYS A 272 9.00 -9.25 -9.33
CA LYS A 272 8.98 -7.88 -9.84
C LYS A 272 9.12 -6.87 -8.70
N ILE A 273 10.10 -5.98 -8.80
CA ILE A 273 10.21 -4.81 -7.93
C ILE A 273 9.24 -3.75 -8.47
N ILE A 274 8.08 -3.67 -7.82
CA ILE A 274 6.99 -2.77 -8.20
C ILE A 274 7.05 -1.41 -7.48
N GLY A 275 7.93 -1.28 -6.49
CA GLY A 275 8.21 -0.05 -5.80
C GLY A 275 9.54 -0.13 -5.04
N LEU A 276 10.27 0.98 -5.04
CA LEU A 276 11.47 1.17 -4.23
C LEU A 276 11.26 2.41 -3.38
N THR A 277 11.43 2.24 -2.07
CA THR A 277 11.35 3.31 -1.07
C THR A 277 12.72 3.54 -0.46
N LEU A 278 13.18 4.78 -0.52
CA LEU A 278 14.43 5.24 0.07
C LEU A 278 14.14 6.27 1.15
N GLU A 279 14.80 6.15 2.30
CA GLU A 279 14.69 7.10 3.40
C GLU A 279 15.85 8.09 3.42
N THR A 280 15.55 9.36 3.65
CA THR A 280 16.57 10.41 3.71
C THR A 280 16.08 11.58 4.54
N ARG A 281 16.94 12.59 4.69
CA ARG A 281 16.60 13.82 5.38
C ARG A 281 16.10 14.88 4.39
N PRO A 282 15.18 15.77 4.82
CA PRO A 282 14.67 16.84 3.95
C PRO A 282 15.74 17.73 3.32
N ASP A 283 16.76 18.11 4.09
CA ASP A 283 17.89 18.96 3.68
C ASP A 283 18.78 18.35 2.58
N HIS A 284 18.68 17.04 2.33
CA HIS A 284 19.41 16.38 1.24
C HIS A 284 18.61 16.28 -0.07
N ILE A 285 17.33 16.67 -0.08
CA ILE A 285 16.50 16.65 -1.29
C ILE A 285 16.80 17.88 -2.14
N THR A 286 17.68 17.68 -3.11
CA THR A 286 18.04 18.67 -4.14
C THR A 286 17.56 18.19 -5.51
N PRO A 287 17.47 19.06 -6.54
CA PRO A 287 17.16 18.63 -7.91
C PRO A 287 18.08 17.52 -8.43
N ALA A 288 19.36 17.56 -8.09
CA ALA A 288 20.32 16.52 -8.47
C ALA A 288 20.05 15.19 -7.75
N GLU A 289 19.68 15.24 -6.46
CA GLU A 289 19.29 14.06 -5.70
C GLU A 289 18.00 13.43 -6.24
N VAL A 290 17.01 14.25 -6.58
CA VAL A 290 15.75 13.79 -7.19
C VAL A 290 16.01 13.02 -8.49
N ARG A 291 16.95 13.49 -9.33
CA ARG A 291 17.39 12.74 -10.53
C ARG A 291 18.02 11.40 -10.19
N ARG A 292 18.89 11.34 -9.18
CA ARG A 292 19.51 10.08 -8.72
C ARG A 292 18.48 9.10 -8.16
N LEU A 293 17.56 9.57 -7.32
CA LEU A 293 16.47 8.76 -6.79
C LEU A 293 15.67 8.12 -7.94
N ARG A 294 15.35 8.88 -9.01
CA ARG A 294 14.70 8.31 -10.19
C ARG A 294 15.58 7.30 -10.94
N ARG A 295 16.87 7.56 -11.11
CA ARG A 295 17.83 6.62 -11.72
C ARG A 295 17.82 5.26 -11.01
N TYR A 296 17.73 5.25 -9.69
CA TYR A 296 17.64 4.03 -8.89
C TYR A 296 16.32 3.27 -9.04
N GLY A 297 15.32 3.84 -9.70
CA GLY A 297 13.98 3.27 -9.78
C GLY A 297 13.09 3.59 -8.57
N CYS A 298 13.50 4.54 -7.72
CA CYS A 298 12.73 4.98 -6.55
C CYS A 298 11.38 5.59 -6.96
N THR A 299 10.30 5.20 -6.29
CA THR A 299 8.95 5.72 -6.52
C THR A 299 8.31 6.34 -5.29
N ARG A 300 8.90 6.11 -4.10
CA ARG A 300 8.48 6.71 -2.84
C ARG A 300 9.68 7.16 -2.04
N VAL A 301 9.63 8.35 -1.47
CA VAL A 301 10.70 8.85 -0.59
C VAL A 301 10.13 9.04 0.81
N GLN A 302 10.85 8.51 1.79
CA GLN A 302 10.59 8.70 3.21
C GLN A 302 11.47 9.83 3.73
N ILE A 303 10.87 10.89 4.26
CA ILE A 303 11.62 12.01 4.81
C ILE A 303 11.38 12.18 6.30
N GLY A 304 12.48 12.25 7.05
CA GLY A 304 12.49 12.48 8.49
C GLY A 304 12.19 13.93 8.85
N VAL A 305 10.93 14.35 8.87
CA VAL A 305 10.54 15.70 9.32
C VAL A 305 10.63 15.81 10.84
N GLN A 306 10.18 14.76 11.53
CA GLN A 306 10.11 14.61 12.99
C GLN A 306 9.12 15.57 13.64
N HIS A 307 9.35 16.87 13.54
CA HIS A 307 8.47 17.90 14.09
C HIS A 307 8.40 19.10 13.14
N THR A 308 7.35 19.92 13.21
CA THR A 308 7.21 21.14 12.39
C THR A 308 7.50 22.43 13.17
N ASN A 309 7.88 22.29 14.44
CA ASN A 309 8.28 23.40 15.31
C ASN A 309 9.82 23.46 15.33
N ASP A 310 10.38 24.52 14.79
CA ASP A 310 11.83 24.67 14.64
C ASP A 310 12.56 24.75 15.99
N ASP A 311 11.94 25.25 17.07
CA ASP A 311 12.55 25.28 18.40
C ASP A 311 12.77 23.86 18.94
N ILE A 312 11.81 22.96 18.72
CA ILE A 312 11.95 21.53 19.07
C ILE A 312 13.04 20.89 18.21
N LEU A 313 13.06 21.18 16.90
CA LEU A 313 14.07 20.64 15.98
C LEU A 313 15.49 21.10 16.35
N ILE A 314 15.65 22.35 16.77
CA ILE A 314 16.92 22.91 17.28
C ILE A 314 17.28 22.21 18.59
N HIS A 315 16.34 22.09 19.52
CA HIS A 315 16.57 21.50 20.84
C HIS A 315 17.07 20.05 20.78
N ILE A 316 16.56 19.26 19.82
CA ILE A 316 16.98 17.86 19.60
C ILE A 316 18.16 17.70 18.63
N ASN A 317 18.76 18.81 18.19
CA ASN A 317 19.86 18.84 17.22
C ASN A 317 19.51 18.13 15.90
N ARG A 318 18.34 18.42 15.33
CA ARG A 318 17.88 17.79 14.08
C ARG A 318 18.77 18.14 12.91
N GLY A 319 19.20 19.40 12.80
CA GLY A 319 20.05 19.93 11.72
C GLY A 319 19.31 20.35 10.46
N HIS A 320 17.97 20.36 10.45
CA HIS A 320 17.16 21.01 9.43
C HIS A 320 15.90 21.61 10.08
N ASP A 321 15.25 22.53 9.36
CA ASP A 321 14.03 23.23 9.77
C ASP A 321 12.78 22.71 9.03
N ARG A 322 11.61 23.25 9.38
CA ARG A 322 10.35 23.04 8.67
C ARG A 322 10.47 23.48 7.21
N ALA A 323 11.14 24.60 6.93
CA ALA A 323 11.27 25.12 5.58
C ALA A 323 11.98 24.13 4.63
N ALA A 324 12.99 23.39 5.10
CA ALA A 324 13.63 22.30 4.37
C ALA A 324 12.64 21.17 4.08
N ALA A 325 11.79 20.79 5.05
CA ALA A 325 10.71 19.82 4.84
C ALA A 325 9.71 20.26 3.76
N VAL A 326 9.31 21.53 3.75
CA VAL A 326 8.42 22.09 2.72
C VAL A 326 9.07 22.04 1.33
N ARG A 327 10.33 22.50 1.21
CA ARG A 327 11.08 22.47 -0.05
C ARG A 327 11.24 21.03 -0.57
N ALA A 328 11.63 20.10 0.29
CA ALA A 328 11.81 18.69 -0.05
C ALA A 328 10.50 18.06 -0.54
N THR A 329 9.40 18.26 0.22
CA THR A 329 8.07 17.73 -0.13
C THR A 329 7.64 18.26 -1.49
N ARG A 330 7.75 19.57 -1.72
CA ARG A 330 7.42 20.21 -3.00
C ARG A 330 8.23 19.62 -4.15
N LEU A 331 9.56 19.53 -4.03
CA LEU A 331 10.44 18.99 -5.07
C LEU A 331 10.08 17.54 -5.45
N LEU A 332 9.75 16.72 -4.47
CA LEU A 332 9.33 15.34 -4.68
C LEU A 332 7.95 15.27 -5.38
N LYS A 333 6.97 16.06 -4.91
CA LYS A 333 5.62 16.12 -5.47
C LYS A 333 5.63 16.55 -6.94
N ILE A 334 6.36 17.61 -7.30
CA ILE A 334 6.41 18.11 -8.69
C ILE A 334 7.09 17.13 -9.65
N CYS A 335 7.90 16.20 -9.14
CA CYS A 335 8.52 15.12 -9.90
C CYS A 335 7.72 13.80 -9.83
N GLY A 336 6.52 13.84 -9.25
CA GLY A 336 5.58 12.73 -9.20
C GLY A 336 5.80 11.74 -8.07
N PHE A 337 6.85 11.86 -7.24
CA PHE A 337 7.11 10.89 -6.16
C PHE A 337 5.97 10.79 -5.17
N LYS A 338 5.74 9.60 -4.61
CA LYS A 338 5.03 9.44 -3.34
C LYS A 338 5.90 9.95 -2.19
N VAL A 339 5.32 10.68 -1.27
CA VAL A 339 6.00 11.26 -0.11
C VAL A 339 5.44 10.64 1.18
N ASP A 340 6.33 10.13 2.01
CA ASP A 340 6.03 9.53 3.30
C ASP A 340 6.75 10.31 4.40
N LEU A 341 6.01 11.00 5.28
CA LEU A 341 6.60 11.76 6.38
C LEU A 341 6.77 10.89 7.61
N HIS A 342 7.95 10.96 8.20
CA HIS A 342 8.19 10.45 9.53
C HIS A 342 8.00 11.59 10.54
N LEU A 343 7.05 11.41 11.46
CA LEU A 343 6.60 12.36 12.47
C LEU A 343 6.77 11.74 13.86
N MET A 344 7.32 12.48 14.80
CA MET A 344 7.67 11.99 16.12
C MET A 344 7.05 12.88 17.21
N PRO A 345 5.89 12.50 17.76
CA PRO A 345 5.41 13.09 18.99
C PRO A 345 6.30 12.67 20.17
N ASP A 346 6.14 13.32 21.33
CA ASP A 346 6.88 13.03 22.57
C ASP A 346 8.38 13.34 22.52
N LEU A 347 8.82 14.18 21.58
CA LEU A 347 10.21 14.63 21.52
C LEU A 347 10.57 15.54 22.72
N PRO A 348 11.84 15.57 23.17
CA PRO A 348 12.29 16.54 24.17
C PRO A 348 11.93 17.99 23.81
N GLY A 349 11.40 18.73 24.77
CA GLY A 349 10.89 20.10 24.58
C GLY A 349 9.45 20.19 24.05
N SER A 350 8.85 19.07 23.61
CA SER A 350 7.45 18.99 23.20
C SER A 350 6.50 18.68 24.37
N ASP A 351 5.21 18.81 24.09
CA ASP A 351 4.08 18.42 24.93
C ASP A 351 2.89 18.05 24.00
N PRO A 352 1.83 17.40 24.52
CA PRO A 352 0.73 16.94 23.68
C PRO A 352 0.05 18.05 22.85
N GLU A 353 0.05 19.30 23.32
CA GLU A 353 -0.52 20.42 22.57
C GLU A 353 0.41 20.88 21.45
N LYS A 354 1.72 20.96 21.69
CA LYS A 354 2.70 21.24 20.62
C LYS A 354 2.71 20.15 19.55
N ASP A 355 2.63 18.88 19.95
CA ASP A 355 2.51 17.77 19.01
C ASP A 355 1.19 17.85 18.24
N TRP A 356 0.09 18.25 18.89
CA TRP A 356 -1.17 18.51 18.20
C TRP A 356 -1.04 19.60 17.14
N VAL A 357 -0.37 20.72 17.45
CA VAL A 357 -0.07 21.78 16.47
C VAL A 357 0.74 21.25 15.29
N MET A 358 1.72 20.37 15.52
CA MET A 358 2.44 19.69 14.43
C MET A 358 1.46 18.89 13.55
N PHE A 359 0.56 18.12 14.15
CA PHE A 359 -0.41 17.34 13.38
C PHE A 359 -1.41 18.23 12.63
N GLU A 360 -1.85 19.35 13.20
CA GLU A 360 -2.69 20.33 12.51
C GLU A 360 -1.98 20.91 11.27
N ASP A 361 -0.70 21.26 11.40
CA ASP A 361 0.10 21.79 10.29
C ASP A 361 0.14 20.79 9.12
N VAL A 362 0.39 19.50 9.39
CA VAL A 362 0.43 18.48 8.32
C VAL A 362 -0.96 18.00 7.85
N LEU A 363 -2.01 18.14 8.68
CA LEU A 363 -3.39 17.80 8.32
C LEU A 363 -4.01 18.87 7.44
N PHE A 364 -3.89 20.13 7.84
CA PHE A 364 -4.67 21.23 7.29
C PHE A 364 -3.82 22.21 6.47
N GLY A 365 -2.50 22.22 6.65
CA GLY A 365 -1.58 22.99 5.83
C GLY A 365 -1.33 22.37 4.45
N GLU A 366 -1.18 23.20 3.43
CA GLU A 366 -0.91 22.75 2.06
C GLU A 366 0.54 22.31 1.86
N ASP A 367 1.47 22.86 2.63
CA ASP A 367 2.92 22.72 2.45
C ASP A 367 3.40 21.28 2.61
N LEU A 368 2.92 20.60 3.66
CA LEU A 368 3.37 19.28 4.12
C LEU A 368 2.29 18.20 3.96
N GLN A 369 1.32 18.41 3.05
CA GLN A 369 0.30 17.42 2.69
C GLN A 369 0.92 16.20 1.98
N ALA A 370 1.39 15.23 2.75
CA ALA A 370 2.01 14.01 2.25
C ALA A 370 1.01 12.88 2.02
N ASP A 371 1.43 11.86 1.27
CA ASP A 371 0.55 10.73 0.95
C ASP A 371 0.46 9.75 2.12
N HIS A 372 1.60 9.55 2.77
CA HIS A 372 1.83 8.53 3.79
C HIS A 372 2.45 9.18 5.04
N TRP A 373 2.12 8.65 6.23
CA TRP A 373 2.83 8.96 7.47
C TRP A 373 3.31 7.71 8.19
N LYS A 374 4.47 7.87 8.85
CA LYS A 374 4.94 7.04 9.95
C LYS A 374 4.96 7.91 11.21
N ILE A 375 4.13 7.56 12.19
CA ILE A 375 4.13 8.23 13.48
C ILE A 375 4.89 7.35 14.46
N TYR A 376 6.07 7.78 14.90
CA TYR A 376 6.89 7.07 15.90
C TYR A 376 7.02 7.96 17.14
N PRO A 377 6.22 7.71 18.19
CA PRO A 377 6.42 8.37 19.48
C PRO A 377 7.88 8.21 19.93
N CYS A 378 8.47 9.27 20.47
CA CYS A 378 9.85 9.23 20.93
C CYS A 378 9.98 8.23 22.09
N GLU A 379 10.91 7.31 21.96
CA GLU A 379 11.24 6.31 22.97
C GLU A 379 12.68 6.56 23.42
N VAL A 380 12.95 6.48 24.72
CA VAL A 380 14.32 6.55 25.24
C VAL A 380 14.95 5.19 25.03
N THR A 381 16.03 5.14 24.25
CA THR A 381 16.77 3.90 23.97
C THR A 381 18.24 4.04 24.36
N PRO A 382 18.96 2.93 24.55
CA PRO A 382 20.40 2.96 24.74
C PRO A 382 21.12 3.69 23.61
N PHE A 383 22.32 4.17 23.89
CA PHE A 383 23.20 4.86 22.92
C PHE A 383 22.61 6.17 22.39
N THR A 384 21.75 6.82 23.17
CA THR A 384 21.17 8.13 22.84
C THR A 384 21.56 9.17 23.87
N ARG A 385 21.60 10.45 23.46
CA ARG A 385 21.79 11.54 24.42
C ARG A 385 20.56 11.74 25.31
N ILE A 386 19.36 11.42 24.80
CA ILE A 386 18.13 11.49 25.58
C ILE A 386 18.08 10.42 26.70
N GLU A 387 18.83 9.32 26.59
CA GLU A 387 19.01 8.37 27.70
C GLU A 387 19.68 9.03 28.90
N THR A 388 20.75 9.79 28.66
CA THR A 388 21.42 10.57 29.71
C THR A 388 20.46 11.60 30.30
N TRP A 389 19.70 12.31 29.45
CA TRP A 389 18.72 13.29 29.92
C TRP A 389 17.61 12.67 30.76
N TYR A 390 17.16 11.47 30.41
CA TYR A 390 16.18 10.72 31.19
C TYR A 390 16.73 10.34 32.56
N LYS A 391 17.95 9.79 32.62
CA LYS A 391 18.62 9.45 33.89
C LYS A 391 18.85 10.67 34.79
N GLU A 392 19.07 11.84 34.20
CA GLU A 392 19.21 13.12 34.91
C GLU A 392 17.88 13.82 35.22
N GLY A 393 16.73 13.25 34.82
CA GLY A 393 15.41 13.85 35.00
C GLY A 393 15.11 15.06 34.11
N LYS A 394 15.95 15.35 33.11
CA LYS A 394 15.80 16.47 32.16
C LYS A 394 14.81 16.18 31.03
N PHE A 395 14.54 14.91 30.75
CA PHE A 395 13.54 14.47 29.79
C PHE A 395 12.69 13.36 30.40
N MET A 396 11.37 13.43 30.22
CA MET A 396 10.43 12.44 30.73
C MET A 396 9.34 12.21 29.68
N PRO A 397 9.31 11.03 29.02
CA PRO A 397 8.31 10.69 28.04
C PRO A 397 6.88 10.78 28.58
N TYR A 398 5.90 10.94 27.71
CA TYR A 398 4.50 11.11 28.10
C TYR A 398 3.97 9.93 28.90
N THR A 399 4.28 8.71 28.47
CA THR A 399 3.76 7.50 29.10
C THR A 399 4.29 7.27 30.51
N GLU A 400 5.44 7.86 30.86
CA GLU A 400 5.98 7.87 32.22
C GLU A 400 5.22 8.84 33.14
N LYS A 401 4.57 9.86 32.57
CA LYS A 401 3.74 10.83 33.30
C LYS A 401 2.29 10.35 33.43
N ASP A 402 1.67 10.04 32.29
CA ASP A 402 0.34 9.44 32.18
C ASP A 402 0.26 8.63 30.87
N PRO A 403 0.02 7.31 30.93
CA PRO A 403 -0.03 6.43 29.76
C PRO A 403 -1.13 6.82 28.75
N ARG A 404 -2.11 7.64 29.15
CA ARG A 404 -3.20 8.08 28.29
C ARG A 404 -2.82 9.22 27.35
N LEU A 405 -1.86 10.07 27.70
CA LEU A 405 -1.55 11.27 26.92
C LEU A 405 -1.25 10.96 25.45
N LEU A 406 -0.41 9.94 25.22
CA LEU A 406 -0.04 9.52 23.87
C LEU A 406 -1.22 8.89 23.11
N THR A 407 -1.95 7.97 23.74
CA THR A 407 -3.09 7.32 23.10
C THR A 407 -4.20 8.31 22.77
N GLU A 408 -4.41 9.32 23.62
CA GLU A 408 -5.41 10.36 23.44
C GLU A 408 -5.07 11.33 22.32
N LEU A 409 -3.83 11.80 22.28
CA LEU A 409 -3.29 12.61 21.18
C LEU A 409 -3.47 11.85 19.85
N LEU A 410 -3.00 10.60 19.79
CA LEU A 410 -3.06 9.82 18.55
C LEU A 410 -4.49 9.45 18.15
N ALA A 411 -5.41 9.26 19.10
CA ALA A 411 -6.83 9.09 18.80
C ALA A 411 -7.41 10.36 18.15
N ARG A 412 -7.13 11.54 18.72
CA ARG A 412 -7.53 12.84 18.17
C ARG A 412 -7.03 13.03 16.74
N VAL A 413 -5.74 12.72 16.50
CA VAL A 413 -5.14 12.76 15.15
C VAL A 413 -5.87 11.81 14.20
N LYS A 414 -6.01 10.54 14.57
CA LYS A 414 -6.63 9.54 13.69
C LYS A 414 -8.09 9.82 13.36
N ALA A 415 -8.83 10.51 14.24
CA ALA A 415 -10.21 10.93 13.98
C ALA A 415 -10.30 11.99 12.87
N GLN A 416 -9.24 12.78 12.67
CA GLN A 416 -9.21 13.90 11.72
C GLN A 416 -8.40 13.61 10.44
N VAL A 417 -7.71 12.47 10.38
CA VAL A 417 -6.90 12.11 9.21
C VAL A 417 -7.75 11.97 7.95
N HIS A 418 -7.31 12.66 6.91
CA HIS A 418 -8.01 12.71 5.63
C HIS A 418 -8.08 11.34 4.92
N PRO A 419 -9.12 11.11 4.11
CA PRO A 419 -9.32 9.85 3.37
C PRO A 419 -8.18 9.49 2.40
N TRP A 420 -7.40 10.47 1.93
CA TRP A 420 -6.28 10.29 1.01
C TRP A 420 -4.93 10.03 1.69
N ILE A 421 -4.87 10.02 3.02
CA ILE A 421 -3.63 9.78 3.77
C ILE A 421 -3.55 8.32 4.22
N ARG A 422 -2.36 7.70 4.08
CA ARG A 422 -2.08 6.36 4.61
C ARG A 422 -1.17 6.42 5.83
N LEU A 423 -1.72 6.06 7.00
CA LEU A 423 -0.93 5.86 8.22
C LEU A 423 -0.26 4.48 8.22
N ASN A 424 0.96 4.39 7.69
CA ASN A 424 1.71 3.14 7.55
C ASN A 424 1.91 2.47 8.91
N ARG A 425 2.44 3.25 9.86
CA ARG A 425 2.78 2.82 11.21
C ARG A 425 2.47 3.94 12.20
N VAL A 426 2.13 3.55 13.42
CA VAL A 426 1.87 4.45 14.57
C VAL A 426 2.76 4.10 15.76
N ILE A 427 3.75 3.23 15.52
CA ILE A 427 4.70 2.69 16.47
C ILE A 427 5.93 2.22 15.67
N ARG A 428 7.10 2.27 16.28
CA ARG A 428 8.35 1.74 15.72
C ARG A 428 8.53 0.28 16.14
N ASP A 429 9.26 -0.50 15.34
CA ASP A 429 9.54 -1.91 15.65
C ASP A 429 10.77 -2.04 16.59
N ILE A 430 10.86 -1.22 17.64
CA ILE A 430 11.91 -1.36 18.66
C ILE A 430 11.46 -2.44 19.65
N PRO A 431 12.28 -3.47 19.92
CA PRO A 431 11.98 -4.45 20.95
C PRO A 431 11.88 -3.80 22.33
N GLU A 432 10.92 -4.25 23.15
CA GLU A 432 10.71 -3.72 24.52
C GLU A 432 11.99 -3.74 25.36
N VAL A 433 12.83 -4.76 25.20
CA VAL A 433 14.13 -4.89 25.89
C VAL A 433 15.12 -3.75 25.58
N SER A 434 14.87 -2.98 24.52
CA SER A 434 15.68 -1.84 24.11
C SER A 434 15.02 -0.50 24.40
N ILE A 435 13.84 -0.49 25.02
CA ILE A 435 13.13 0.72 25.46
C ILE A 435 13.46 0.93 26.94
N VAL A 436 14.23 1.98 27.24
CA VAL A 436 14.57 2.40 28.61
C VAL A 436 13.39 3.13 29.26
N ALA A 437 12.69 3.95 28.49
CA ALA A 437 11.50 4.70 28.92
C ALA A 437 10.65 5.11 27.71
N GLY A 438 9.37 5.38 27.94
CA GLY A 438 8.43 5.76 26.89
C GLY A 438 7.47 4.63 26.52
N ASN A 439 6.93 4.69 25.30
CA ASN A 439 5.87 3.77 24.89
C ASN A 439 6.38 2.32 24.74
N SER A 440 6.05 1.44 25.67
CA SER A 440 6.29 0.00 25.56
C SER A 440 5.11 -0.80 24.98
N LEU A 441 3.98 -0.13 24.70
CA LEU A 441 2.76 -0.78 24.21
C LEU A 441 2.93 -1.30 22.77
N THR A 442 3.30 -2.56 22.62
CA THR A 442 3.44 -3.23 21.31
C THR A 442 2.16 -3.26 20.47
N ASN A 443 1.00 -3.13 21.12
CA ASN A 443 -0.33 -3.09 20.50
C ASN A 443 -0.96 -1.68 20.46
N LEU A 444 -0.16 -0.60 20.49
CA LEU A 444 -0.62 0.81 20.51
C LEU A 444 -1.75 1.11 19.51
N ARG A 445 -1.69 0.55 18.30
CA ARG A 445 -2.74 0.74 17.29
C ARG A 445 -4.12 0.25 17.76
N GLN A 446 -4.17 -0.85 18.50
CA GLN A 446 -5.41 -1.38 19.07
C GLN A 446 -5.92 -0.47 20.18
N ALA A 447 -5.05 -0.04 21.10
CA ALA A 447 -5.41 0.89 22.16
C ALA A 447 -6.03 2.18 21.61
N ILE A 448 -5.44 2.77 20.57
CA ILE A 448 -6.00 3.96 19.92
C ILE A 448 -7.38 3.68 19.30
N PHE A 449 -7.61 2.47 18.74
CA PHE A 449 -8.92 2.11 18.21
C PHE A 449 -9.98 1.96 19.29
N GLU A 450 -9.61 1.46 20.48
CA GLU A 450 -10.53 1.36 21.61
C GLU A 450 -10.96 2.74 22.11
N VAL A 451 -10.03 3.70 22.16
CA VAL A 451 -10.33 5.12 22.46
C VAL A 451 -11.25 5.74 21.41
N LEU A 452 -10.97 5.53 20.12
CA LEU A 452 -11.87 6.02 19.06
C LEU A 452 -13.26 5.41 19.18
N LYS A 453 -13.35 4.11 19.49
CA LYS A 453 -14.62 3.40 19.65
C LYS A 453 -15.43 3.92 20.84
N SER A 454 -14.81 4.16 21.98
CA SER A 454 -15.50 4.70 23.16
C SER A 454 -16.08 6.09 22.91
N ARG A 455 -15.52 6.83 21.94
CA ARG A 455 -15.97 8.16 21.49
C ARG A 455 -17.00 8.14 20.36
N GLY A 456 -17.38 6.97 19.85
CA GLY A 456 -18.19 6.88 18.62
C GLY A 456 -17.48 7.52 17.41
N GLN A 457 -16.15 7.48 17.39
CA GLN A 457 -15.31 8.00 16.30
C GLN A 457 -14.66 6.87 15.51
N CYS A 458 -14.21 7.20 14.31
CA CYS A 458 -13.54 6.27 13.40
C CYS A 458 -12.41 6.98 12.65
N CYS A 459 -11.45 6.19 12.17
CA CYS A 459 -10.31 6.69 11.42
C CYS A 459 -10.54 6.48 9.92
N ARG A 460 -10.49 7.57 9.14
CA ARG A 460 -10.74 7.58 7.70
C ARG A 460 -9.51 7.32 6.83
N CYS A 461 -8.33 7.15 7.43
CA CYS A 461 -7.09 6.89 6.67
C CYS A 461 -7.21 5.64 5.76
N ILE A 462 -6.44 5.63 4.67
CA ILE A 462 -6.40 4.55 3.67
C ILE A 462 -6.23 3.17 4.33
N ARG A 463 -5.29 3.02 5.26
CA ARG A 463 -5.01 1.73 5.92
C ARG A 463 -6.19 1.21 6.77
N CYS A 464 -7.05 2.09 7.26
CA CYS A 464 -8.25 1.70 8.01
C CYS A 464 -9.41 1.30 7.10
N ARG A 465 -9.38 1.74 5.82
CA ARG A 465 -10.44 1.50 4.83
C ARG A 465 -10.09 0.44 3.80
N GLU A 466 -8.81 0.09 3.60
CA GLU A 466 -8.40 -0.93 2.62
C GLU A 466 -9.17 -2.25 2.79
N VAL A 467 -9.68 -2.77 1.67
CA VAL A 467 -10.43 -4.03 1.62
C VAL A 467 -9.58 -5.19 2.15
N ARG A 468 -10.20 -6.06 2.94
CA ARG A 468 -9.58 -7.29 3.48
C ARG A 468 -10.14 -8.55 2.82
N ASP A 469 -11.45 -8.56 2.61
CA ASP A 469 -12.16 -9.61 1.88
C ASP A 469 -12.97 -8.93 0.77
N TRP A 470 -12.86 -9.44 -0.45
CA TRP A 470 -13.58 -8.92 -1.60
C TRP A 470 -15.05 -9.34 -1.59
N PRO A 471 -15.99 -8.46 -1.98
CA PRO A 471 -17.38 -8.82 -2.16
C PRO A 471 -17.53 -9.78 -3.34
N GLU A 472 -18.55 -10.64 -3.28
CA GLU A 472 -18.89 -11.58 -4.35
C GLU A 472 -19.37 -10.86 -5.62
N THR A 473 -19.95 -9.66 -5.49
CA THR A 473 -20.38 -8.82 -6.62
C THR A 473 -19.80 -7.41 -6.54
N ALA A 474 -19.79 -6.72 -7.69
CA ALA A 474 -19.39 -5.32 -7.81
C ALA A 474 -20.46 -4.33 -7.32
N ASP A 475 -21.62 -4.82 -6.88
CA ASP A 475 -22.77 -3.99 -6.56
C ASP A 475 -22.47 -3.11 -5.34
N GLY A 476 -22.73 -1.81 -5.48
CA GLY A 476 -22.47 -0.83 -4.42
C GLY A 476 -21.06 -0.23 -4.41
N LEU A 477 -20.19 -0.60 -5.36
CA LEU A 477 -18.92 0.12 -5.60
C LEU A 477 -19.18 1.45 -6.31
N ARG A 478 -18.48 2.51 -5.88
CA ARG A 478 -18.61 3.88 -6.39
C ARG A 478 -17.24 4.48 -6.68
N LEU A 479 -17.13 5.17 -7.81
CA LEU A 479 -16.00 6.04 -8.10
C LEU A 479 -16.14 7.34 -7.32
N ARG A 480 -15.08 7.77 -6.64
CA ARG A 480 -14.99 9.03 -5.94
C ARG A 480 -13.75 9.79 -6.37
N VAL A 481 -13.85 11.12 -6.41
CA VAL A 481 -12.74 12.04 -6.69
C VAL A 481 -12.74 13.08 -5.59
N ARG A 482 -11.62 13.21 -4.88
CA ARG A 482 -11.40 14.25 -3.86
C ARG A 482 -10.24 15.12 -4.33
N GLU A 483 -10.50 16.41 -4.53
CA GLU A 483 -9.48 17.41 -4.89
C GLU A 483 -8.97 18.11 -3.63
N TYR A 484 -7.66 18.36 -3.57
CA TYR A 484 -7.05 19.14 -2.49
C TYR A 484 -5.78 19.85 -2.97
N ARG A 485 -5.43 20.95 -2.32
CA ARG A 485 -4.18 21.67 -2.57
C ARG A 485 -3.02 21.02 -1.82
N SER A 486 -1.85 20.93 -2.47
CA SER A 486 -0.65 20.40 -1.84
C SER A 486 0.60 20.92 -2.54
N SER A 487 1.48 21.54 -1.76
CA SER A 487 2.80 22.02 -2.18
C SER A 487 2.74 22.83 -3.49
N GLY A 488 1.83 23.81 -3.54
CA GLY A 488 1.61 24.70 -4.70
C GLY A 488 0.80 24.11 -5.85
N GLY A 489 0.57 22.79 -5.88
CA GLY A 489 -0.20 22.13 -6.94
C GLY A 489 -1.60 21.71 -6.49
N ARG A 490 -2.37 21.13 -7.43
CA ARG A 490 -3.63 20.43 -7.16
C ARG A 490 -3.42 18.92 -7.19
N GLU A 491 -3.97 18.22 -6.22
CA GLU A 491 -3.97 16.77 -6.12
C GLU A 491 -5.41 16.27 -6.24
N PHE A 492 -5.59 15.17 -6.95
CA PHE A 492 -6.84 14.44 -7.09
C PHE A 492 -6.63 13.03 -6.56
N PHE A 493 -7.31 12.71 -5.46
CA PHE A 493 -7.43 11.38 -4.93
C PHE A 493 -8.66 10.70 -5.54
N ILE A 494 -8.42 9.84 -6.52
CA ILE A 494 -9.45 9.10 -7.26
C ILE A 494 -9.54 7.70 -6.65
N SER A 495 -10.70 7.25 -6.20
CA SER A 495 -10.85 5.97 -5.53
C SER A 495 -12.10 5.21 -5.96
N ILE A 496 -12.04 3.87 -5.86
CA ILE A 496 -13.22 3.00 -5.89
C ILE A 496 -13.52 2.58 -4.45
N GLU A 497 -14.69 2.96 -3.96
CA GLU A 497 -15.13 2.77 -2.57
C GLU A 497 -16.51 2.12 -2.53
N GLY A 498 -16.80 1.27 -1.54
CA GLY A 498 -18.13 0.66 -1.41
C GLY A 498 -18.32 -0.15 -0.13
N GLY A 499 -19.56 -0.32 0.29
CA GLY A 499 -19.92 -0.96 1.57
C GLY A 499 -19.50 -0.13 2.80
N HIS A 500 -20.34 -0.16 3.84
CA HIS A 500 -20.08 0.56 5.10
C HIS A 500 -19.35 -0.38 6.07
N ARG A 501 -18.18 0.01 6.59
CA ARG A 501 -17.67 -0.57 7.83
C ARG A 501 -18.38 0.12 8.99
N GLY A 502 -19.15 -0.63 9.78
CA GLY A 502 -19.59 -0.13 11.09
C GLY A 502 -18.36 0.20 11.96
N PHE A 503 -18.56 1.00 13.01
CA PHE A 503 -17.51 1.38 13.97
C PHE A 503 -16.75 0.13 14.47
N GLY A 504 -15.52 -0.06 14.00
CA GLY A 504 -14.66 -1.17 14.41
C GLY A 504 -13.96 -1.84 13.23
N GLY A 505 -12.65 -1.59 13.12
CA GLY A 505 -11.80 -2.25 12.12
C GLY A 505 -11.66 -3.75 12.37
N GLY A 506 -12.58 -4.55 11.80
CA GLY A 506 -12.39 -5.95 11.44
C GLY A 506 -11.89 -6.90 12.53
N ALA A 507 -12.81 -7.34 13.38
CA ALA A 507 -13.06 -8.72 13.80
C ALA A 507 -14.32 -8.66 14.69
N THR A 508 -15.11 -9.73 14.75
CA THR A 508 -16.32 -9.89 15.59
C THR A 508 -17.60 -9.17 15.13
N GLN A 509 -18.23 -9.68 14.06
CA GLN A 509 -19.71 -9.70 14.01
C GLN A 509 -20.27 -11.09 13.66
N ARG A 510 -19.48 -11.97 13.03
CA ARG A 510 -19.88 -13.38 12.83
C ARG A 510 -19.81 -14.25 14.10
N ALA A 511 -19.15 -13.80 15.17
CA ALA A 511 -19.04 -14.55 16.43
C ALA A 511 -20.17 -14.28 17.45
N LEU A 512 -21.03 -13.28 17.23
CA LEU A 512 -22.15 -12.94 18.13
C LEU A 512 -23.53 -13.10 17.49
N ALA A 513 -23.61 -13.53 16.22
CA ALA A 513 -24.88 -13.92 15.58
C ALA A 513 -25.18 -15.43 15.69
N GLY A 514 -24.45 -16.14 16.54
CA GLY A 514 -24.77 -17.52 16.94
C GLY A 514 -25.75 -17.51 18.10
N GLY A 515 -27.01 -17.12 17.85
CA GLY A 515 -28.00 -17.09 18.94
C GLY A 515 -29.26 -16.31 18.68
N GLN A 516 -29.84 -16.36 17.48
CA GLN A 516 -31.29 -16.26 17.26
C GLN A 516 -31.54 -16.47 15.76
N LYS A 517 -31.91 -17.71 15.39
CA LYS A 517 -32.46 -17.98 14.05
C LYS A 517 -33.83 -17.30 14.00
N ALA A 518 -33.90 -16.12 13.39
CA ALA A 518 -35.17 -15.59 12.88
C ALA A 518 -35.83 -16.69 12.04
N THR A 519 -37.02 -17.11 12.45
CA THR A 519 -37.69 -18.28 11.87
C THR A 519 -38.00 -18.01 10.40
N LYS A 520 -38.04 -19.07 9.57
CA LYS A 520 -38.46 -19.03 8.15
C LYS A 520 -39.80 -18.29 7.92
N LYS A 521 -40.58 -18.06 8.99
CA LYS A 521 -41.85 -17.33 9.00
C LYS A 521 -41.67 -15.80 8.87
N GLU A 522 -40.55 -15.22 9.32
CA GLU A 522 -40.30 -13.77 9.27
C GLU A 522 -39.68 -13.29 7.95
N LYS A 523 -38.96 -14.15 7.23
CA LYS A 523 -38.38 -13.82 5.91
C LYS A 523 -39.39 -13.88 4.76
N ASN A 524 -40.55 -14.52 4.95
CA ASN A 524 -41.60 -14.62 3.93
C ASN A 524 -42.64 -13.47 3.95
N GLN A 525 -42.57 -12.54 4.92
CA GLN A 525 -43.52 -11.40 5.01
C GLN A 525 -43.06 -10.13 4.27
N ARG A 526 -41.87 -10.11 3.68
CA ARG A 526 -41.30 -8.91 3.01
C ARG A 526 -41.20 -9.02 1.48
N LYS A 527 -42.22 -9.59 0.81
CA LYS A 527 -42.27 -9.61 -0.66
C LYS A 527 -43.69 -9.44 -1.20
N ALA A 528 -44.11 -8.21 -1.50
CA ALA A 528 -45.20 -7.80 -2.41
C ALA A 528 -46.69 -7.79 -1.98
N PRO A 529 -47.35 -8.77 -1.30
CA PRO A 529 -48.80 -8.74 -1.10
C PRO A 529 -49.24 -7.87 0.08
N TYR A 530 -48.31 -7.27 0.83
CA TYR A 530 -48.65 -6.41 1.98
C TYR A 530 -49.03 -4.97 1.59
N ARG A 531 -48.69 -4.54 0.35
CA ARG A 531 -48.99 -3.17 -0.15
C ARG A 531 -50.43 -3.00 -0.62
N ASP A 532 -51.02 -4.03 -1.23
CA ASP A 532 -52.42 -3.97 -1.70
C ASP A 532 -53.44 -4.02 -0.55
N ALA A 533 -53.11 -4.66 0.57
CA ALA A 533 -54.03 -4.79 1.70
C ALA A 533 -54.31 -3.45 2.42
N ASN A 534 -53.32 -2.56 2.52
CA ASN A 534 -53.50 -1.23 3.11
C ASN A 534 -54.25 -0.30 2.16
N ALA A 535 -53.93 -0.33 0.86
CA ALA A 535 -54.65 0.45 -0.15
C ALA A 535 -56.15 0.04 -0.22
N GLN A 536 -56.45 -1.26 -0.11
CA GLN A 536 -57.83 -1.75 -0.07
C GLN A 536 -58.58 -1.34 1.21
N LYS A 537 -57.91 -1.33 2.37
CA LYS A 537 -58.51 -0.85 3.63
C LYS A 537 -58.85 0.64 3.57
N GLU A 538 -57.94 1.46 3.04
CA GLU A 538 -58.13 2.91 2.88
C GLU A 538 -59.20 3.24 1.83
N MET A 539 -59.23 2.55 0.68
CA MET A 539 -60.34 2.67 -0.28
C MET A 539 -61.69 2.42 0.38
N LYS A 540 -61.78 1.36 1.20
CA LYS A 540 -63.03 0.96 1.82
C LYS A 540 -63.46 1.96 2.89
N ALA A 541 -62.53 2.47 3.70
CA ALA A 541 -62.79 3.50 4.69
C ALA A 541 -63.23 4.83 4.05
N ALA A 542 -62.54 5.30 2.99
CA ALA A 542 -62.86 6.52 2.28
C ALA A 542 -64.22 6.45 1.56
N ALA A 543 -64.53 5.30 0.92
CA ALA A 543 -65.83 5.08 0.27
C ALA A 543 -66.99 5.02 1.27
N LEU A 544 -66.76 4.54 2.50
CA LEU A 544 -67.75 4.53 3.58
C LEU A 544 -67.97 5.94 4.16
N ALA A 545 -66.92 6.75 4.29
CA ALA A 545 -67.00 8.09 4.85
C ALA A 545 -67.60 9.13 3.89
N ALA A 546 -67.40 8.97 2.58
CA ALA A 546 -67.76 9.98 1.58
C ALA A 546 -69.27 10.12 1.27
N GLY A 547 -70.16 9.31 1.89
CA GLY A 547 -71.62 9.41 1.83
C GLY A 547 -72.21 10.10 0.59
N GLY A 548 -72.58 9.35 -0.45
CA GLY A 548 -73.11 9.90 -1.70
C GLY A 548 -73.41 8.83 -2.74
N SER A 549 -73.58 9.24 -4.00
CA SER A 549 -73.78 8.34 -5.15
C SER A 549 -72.59 7.41 -5.38
N ARG A 550 -72.81 6.32 -6.12
CA ARG A 550 -71.76 5.31 -6.41
C ARG A 550 -70.54 5.93 -7.11
N GLU A 551 -70.75 6.94 -7.94
CA GLU A 551 -69.72 7.68 -8.66
C GLU A 551 -68.82 8.48 -7.70
N GLU A 552 -69.42 9.16 -6.72
CA GLU A 552 -68.71 10.01 -5.75
C GLU A 552 -67.88 9.18 -4.77
N ARG A 553 -68.42 8.05 -4.31
CA ARG A 553 -67.66 7.10 -3.46
C ARG A 553 -66.46 6.51 -4.19
N LYS A 554 -66.59 6.26 -5.50
CA LYS A 554 -65.50 5.75 -6.33
C LYS A 554 -64.39 6.81 -6.50
N LYS A 555 -64.76 8.06 -6.81
CA LYS A 555 -63.80 9.17 -6.89
C LYS A 555 -63.07 9.42 -5.57
N ALA A 556 -63.77 9.37 -4.44
CA ALA A 556 -63.15 9.54 -3.12
C ALA A 556 -62.15 8.42 -2.79
N ALA A 557 -62.48 7.17 -3.12
CA ALA A 557 -61.60 6.02 -2.93
C ALA A 557 -60.34 6.11 -3.81
N GLU A 558 -60.48 6.50 -5.08
CA GLU A 558 -59.35 6.70 -6.01
C GLU A 558 -58.43 7.84 -5.55
N ALA A 559 -58.98 8.95 -5.08
CA ALA A 559 -58.21 10.08 -4.55
C ALA A 559 -57.43 9.72 -3.27
N ALA A 560 -57.99 8.89 -2.38
CA ALA A 560 -57.30 8.44 -1.16
C ALA A 560 -56.10 7.54 -1.49
N VAL A 561 -56.25 6.62 -2.45
CA VAL A 561 -55.13 5.77 -2.92
C VAL A 561 -54.05 6.60 -3.59
N GLN A 562 -54.43 7.62 -4.36
CA GLN A 562 -53.46 8.52 -5.00
C GLN A 562 -52.64 9.30 -3.95
N LYS A 563 -53.29 9.85 -2.92
CA LYS A 563 -52.60 10.53 -1.81
C LYS A 563 -51.67 9.61 -1.04
N LEU A 564 -52.06 8.35 -0.82
CA LEU A 564 -51.18 7.34 -0.20
C LEU A 564 -49.95 7.05 -1.05
N ARG A 565 -50.12 6.93 -2.38
CA ARG A 565 -49.01 6.71 -3.30
C ARG A 565 -48.08 7.91 -3.38
N GLU A 566 -48.62 9.13 -3.32
CA GLU A 566 -47.84 10.37 -3.27
C GLU A 566 -47.06 10.48 -1.96
N ALA A 567 -47.68 10.21 -0.80
CA ALA A 567 -47.01 10.20 0.49
C ALA A 567 -45.94 9.09 0.62
N GLU A 568 -46.18 7.91 0.02
CA GLU A 568 -45.18 6.84 -0.08
C GLU A 568 -44.03 7.22 -1.04
N ALA A 569 -44.31 7.94 -2.12
CA ALA A 569 -43.30 8.44 -3.04
C ALA A 569 -42.44 9.52 -2.36
N GLU A 570 -43.04 10.44 -1.60
CA GLU A 570 -42.33 11.46 -0.82
C GLU A 570 -41.44 10.83 0.26
N LYS A 571 -41.92 9.81 0.99
CA LYS A 571 -41.07 9.04 1.92
C LYS A 571 -39.91 8.32 1.23
N LYS A 572 -40.13 7.83 0.01
CA LYS A 572 -39.07 7.20 -0.80
C LYS A 572 -38.01 8.23 -1.23
N VAL A 573 -38.42 9.46 -1.53
CA VAL A 573 -37.53 10.57 -1.86
C VAL A 573 -36.76 11.08 -0.63
N GLU A 574 -37.37 11.05 0.56
CA GLU A 574 -36.66 11.32 1.84
C GLU A 574 -35.66 10.21 2.21
N GLU A 575 -35.97 8.93 1.95
CA GLU A 575 -35.01 7.82 2.10
C GLU A 575 -33.91 7.81 1.03
N GLU A 576 -34.16 8.42 -0.14
CA GLU A 576 -33.18 8.65 -1.23
C GLU A 576 -32.43 9.99 -1.13
N GLN A 577 -32.42 10.62 0.04
CA GLN A 577 -31.40 11.65 0.32
C GLN A 577 -30.00 11.06 0.03
N PRO A 578 -29.11 11.78 -0.67
CA PRO A 578 -27.77 11.27 -0.95
C PRO A 578 -27.13 10.91 0.38
N ALA A 579 -26.88 9.62 0.58
CA ALA A 579 -26.24 9.10 1.78
C ALA A 579 -25.11 10.06 2.17
N ALA A 580 -25.21 10.60 3.40
CA ALA A 580 -24.21 11.50 3.95
C ALA A 580 -22.81 11.00 3.58
N ASP A 581 -21.94 11.93 3.21
CA ASP A 581 -20.62 11.66 2.63
C ASP A 581 -19.81 10.66 3.46
N ASP A 582 -20.02 9.36 3.20
CA ASP A 582 -19.46 8.30 4.04
C ASP A 582 -18.02 8.04 3.60
N ASP A 583 -17.14 8.92 4.07
CA ASP A 583 -15.69 8.77 3.95
C ASP A 583 -15.15 7.52 4.67
N ASN A 584 -15.98 6.73 5.37
CA ASN A 584 -15.60 5.46 5.99
C ASN A 584 -15.89 4.23 5.11
N ALA A 585 -16.33 4.42 3.87
CA ALA A 585 -16.54 3.32 2.93
C ALA A 585 -15.26 2.49 2.73
N THR A 586 -15.43 1.18 2.49
CA THR A 586 -14.29 0.28 2.22
C THR A 586 -13.63 0.65 0.88
N LEU A 587 -12.30 0.72 0.87
CA LEU A 587 -11.48 1.14 -0.26
C LEU A 587 -10.95 -0.06 -1.04
N TYR A 588 -11.24 -0.12 -2.34
CA TYR A 588 -10.87 -1.23 -3.25
C TYR A 588 -9.73 -0.87 -4.20
N GLY A 589 -9.60 0.40 -4.53
CA GLY A 589 -8.50 0.92 -5.33
C GLY A 589 -8.41 2.43 -5.26
N LEU A 590 -7.24 2.96 -5.54
CA LEU A 590 -6.95 4.38 -5.53
C LEU A 590 -5.96 4.76 -6.64
N LEU A 591 -6.02 6.02 -7.06
CA LEU A 591 -5.07 6.68 -7.91
C LEU A 591 -4.82 8.10 -7.40
N ARG A 592 -3.57 8.55 -7.45
CA ARG A 592 -3.16 9.93 -7.16
C ARG A 592 -2.76 10.64 -8.44
N LEU A 593 -3.54 11.64 -8.84
CA LEU A 593 -3.25 12.50 -10.00
C LEU A 593 -2.87 13.89 -9.48
N ARG A 594 -1.82 14.47 -10.03
CA ARG A 594 -1.34 15.81 -9.68
C ARG A 594 -1.25 16.70 -10.90
N PHE A 595 -1.67 17.94 -10.70
CA PHE A 595 -1.41 19.06 -11.59
C PHE A 595 -0.37 19.99 -10.96
N ASN A 596 0.65 20.32 -11.75
CA ASN A 596 1.69 21.28 -11.38
C ASN A 596 1.27 22.67 -11.90
N ASP A 597 0.21 23.24 -11.33
CA ASP A 597 -0.33 24.55 -11.72
C ASP A 597 0.41 25.74 -11.07
N ASP A 598 1.58 25.51 -10.50
CA ASP A 598 2.32 26.53 -9.77
C ASP A 598 3.26 27.28 -10.72
N ASP A 599 2.87 28.51 -11.08
CA ASP A 599 3.68 29.41 -11.92
C ASP A 599 5.03 29.78 -11.29
N LYS A 600 5.20 29.57 -9.97
CA LYS A 600 6.43 29.78 -9.20
C LYS A 600 7.21 28.48 -8.98
N ALA A 601 6.83 27.38 -9.62
CA ALA A 601 7.63 26.15 -9.55
C ALA A 601 9.01 26.39 -10.18
N PRO A 602 10.10 25.85 -9.59
CA PRO A 602 11.36 25.78 -10.31
C PRO A 602 11.15 25.03 -11.62
N GLY A 603 11.85 25.45 -12.68
CA GLY A 603 11.75 24.81 -14.00
C GLY A 603 11.88 23.28 -13.95
N PRO A 604 11.39 22.56 -14.97
CA PRO A 604 11.21 21.11 -14.89
C PRO A 604 12.56 20.41 -14.65
N ILE A 605 12.69 19.74 -13.49
CA ILE A 605 13.86 18.90 -13.16
C ILE A 605 14.04 17.80 -14.21
N PHE A 606 12.92 17.27 -14.68
CA PHE A 606 12.83 16.32 -15.79
C PHE A 606 12.13 17.00 -16.96
N PRO A 607 12.86 17.38 -18.03
CA PRO A 607 12.27 18.05 -19.19
C PRO A 607 11.08 17.30 -19.80
N GLU A 608 11.11 15.96 -19.76
CA GLU A 608 10.05 15.09 -20.26
C GLU A 608 8.71 15.26 -19.52
N LEU A 609 8.71 15.78 -18.29
CA LEU A 609 7.50 16.04 -17.52
C LEU A 609 6.84 17.39 -17.84
N SER A 610 7.48 18.24 -18.65
CA SER A 610 6.93 19.56 -18.99
C SER A 610 5.53 19.43 -19.61
N GLY A 611 4.54 20.16 -19.09
CA GLY A 611 3.16 20.10 -19.57
C GLY A 611 2.46 18.74 -19.40
N CYS A 612 2.98 17.85 -18.54
CA CYS A 612 2.30 16.61 -18.17
C CYS A 612 1.47 16.78 -16.89
N ALA A 613 0.27 16.19 -16.87
CA ALA A 613 -0.36 15.79 -15.62
C ALA A 613 0.37 14.55 -15.06
N LEU A 614 0.47 14.41 -13.74
CA LEU A 614 1.31 13.38 -13.12
C LEU A 614 0.46 12.36 -12.35
N ILE A 615 0.51 11.09 -12.76
CA ILE A 615 0.01 9.97 -11.97
C ILE A 615 1.13 9.50 -11.04
N ARG A 616 0.92 9.75 -9.75
CA ARG A 616 1.89 9.54 -8.67
C ARG A 616 1.77 8.16 -8.03
N GLU A 617 0.57 7.58 -8.09
CA GLU A 617 0.27 6.26 -7.54
C GLU A 617 -0.95 5.66 -8.25
N LEU A 618 -0.89 4.36 -8.52
CA LEU A 618 -2.05 3.52 -8.78
C LEU A 618 -1.93 2.29 -7.87
N HIS A 619 -2.96 2.02 -7.07
CA HIS A 619 -3.00 0.87 -6.20
C HIS A 619 -4.38 0.23 -6.23
N VAL A 620 -4.44 -1.08 -6.48
CA VAL A 620 -5.68 -1.87 -6.45
C VAL A 620 -5.48 -2.99 -5.43
N TYR A 621 -6.33 -3.02 -4.41
CA TYR A 621 -6.19 -3.92 -3.27
C TYR A 621 -6.80 -5.29 -3.55
N GLY A 622 -6.03 -6.31 -3.93
CA GLY A 622 -6.60 -7.65 -4.13
C GLY A 622 -5.62 -8.71 -4.59
N THR A 623 -6.01 -9.98 -4.41
CA THR A 623 -5.17 -11.18 -4.55
C THR A 623 -4.61 -11.41 -5.96
N LEU A 624 -3.28 -11.49 -6.01
CA LEU A 624 -2.43 -12.31 -6.89
C LEU A 624 -3.02 -12.67 -8.26
N VAL A 625 -2.84 -11.77 -9.23
CA VAL A 625 -2.61 -12.17 -10.62
C VAL A 625 -1.20 -11.74 -11.01
N ALA A 626 -0.32 -12.73 -11.17
CA ALA A 626 0.96 -12.57 -11.84
C ALA A 626 0.68 -12.18 -13.29
N ALA A 627 0.97 -10.94 -13.65
CA ALA A 627 0.98 -10.51 -15.05
C ALA A 627 2.22 -11.10 -15.72
N GLY A 628 2.15 -12.34 -16.16
CA GLY A 628 3.27 -13.06 -16.77
C GLY A 628 2.97 -14.39 -17.48
N ARG A 629 1.74 -14.92 -17.50
CA ARG A 629 1.45 -16.14 -18.27
C ARG A 629 1.26 -15.81 -19.76
N ALA A 630 1.92 -16.59 -20.62
CA ALA A 630 1.76 -16.55 -22.07
C ALA A 630 0.29 -16.83 -22.44
N GLU A 631 -0.18 -16.22 -23.54
CA GLU A 631 -1.60 -16.21 -23.94
C GLU A 631 -2.18 -17.59 -24.37
N GLY A 632 -1.46 -18.69 -24.19
CA GLY A 632 -1.87 -20.05 -24.60
C GLY A 632 -2.63 -20.89 -23.56
N ASP A 633 -2.48 -20.62 -22.25
CA ASP A 633 -2.93 -21.54 -21.19
C ASP A 633 -4.20 -21.08 -20.45
N ARG A 634 -5.23 -20.63 -21.17
CA ARG A 634 -6.55 -20.40 -20.57
C ARG A 634 -7.38 -21.68 -20.66
N ALA A 635 -7.48 -22.42 -19.56
CA ALA A 635 -8.58 -23.37 -19.39
C ALA A 635 -9.91 -22.60 -19.39
N GLU A 636 -10.91 -23.11 -20.10
CA GLU A 636 -12.20 -22.46 -20.36
C GLU A 636 -13.07 -22.23 -19.10
N ASP A 637 -12.69 -22.76 -17.93
CA ASP A 637 -13.48 -22.76 -16.69
C ASP A 637 -12.91 -21.91 -15.53
N ASP A 638 -12.02 -20.94 -15.79
CA ASP A 638 -11.48 -20.05 -14.74
C ASP A 638 -12.49 -18.94 -14.36
N GLU A 639 -13.61 -19.31 -13.72
CA GLU A 639 -14.64 -18.42 -13.16
C GLU A 639 -14.15 -17.63 -11.93
N ARG A 640 -13.06 -16.88 -12.07
CA ARG A 640 -12.65 -15.88 -11.08
C ARG A 640 -13.20 -14.51 -11.45
N PRO A 641 -13.64 -13.69 -10.46
CA PRO A 641 -13.87 -12.27 -10.72
C PRO A 641 -12.51 -11.65 -11.07
N GLN A 642 -12.26 -11.50 -12.37
CA GLN A 642 -11.22 -10.61 -12.89
C GLN A 642 -11.38 -9.28 -12.15
N HIS A 643 -10.28 -8.66 -11.66
CA HIS A 643 -10.35 -7.32 -11.07
C HIS A 643 -11.20 -6.45 -12.00
N ILE A 644 -12.39 -6.06 -11.55
CA ILE A 644 -13.51 -5.53 -12.34
C ILE A 644 -13.09 -4.19 -12.96
N GLY A 645 -12.25 -4.20 -14.00
CA GLY A 645 -11.72 -3.01 -14.64
C GLY A 645 -11.06 -1.96 -13.73
N ILE A 646 -10.95 -2.14 -12.40
CA ILE A 646 -10.75 -1.03 -11.44
C ILE A 646 -9.53 -0.19 -11.81
N GLY A 647 -8.39 -0.83 -12.04
CA GLY A 647 -7.17 -0.12 -12.45
C GLY A 647 -7.36 0.64 -13.76
N LYS A 648 -8.03 0.04 -14.75
CA LYS A 648 -8.35 0.69 -16.03
C LYS A 648 -9.34 1.86 -15.85
N THR A 649 -10.33 1.70 -14.97
CA THR A 649 -11.31 2.75 -14.64
C THR A 649 -10.64 3.93 -13.97
N LEU A 650 -9.77 3.68 -12.98
CA LEU A 650 -8.99 4.73 -12.32
C LEU A 650 -8.09 5.47 -13.31
N MET A 651 -7.34 4.73 -14.13
CA MET A 651 -6.48 5.31 -15.17
C MET A 651 -7.29 6.13 -16.18
N GLY A 652 -8.39 5.59 -16.71
CA GLY A 652 -9.26 6.31 -17.64
C GLY A 652 -9.87 7.57 -17.03
N THR A 653 -10.25 7.52 -15.75
CA THR A 653 -10.74 8.71 -15.02
C THR A 653 -9.66 9.77 -14.91
N ALA A 654 -8.42 9.37 -14.60
CA ALA A 654 -7.29 10.30 -14.52
C ALA A 654 -6.96 10.94 -15.88
N GLU A 655 -6.95 10.15 -16.95
CA GLU A 655 -6.77 10.62 -18.33
C GLU A 655 -7.86 11.64 -18.73
N LEU A 656 -9.13 11.37 -18.38
CA LEU A 656 -10.25 12.26 -18.64
C LEU A 656 -10.14 13.57 -17.85
N ILE A 657 -9.84 13.50 -16.55
CA ILE A 657 -9.66 14.68 -15.69
C ILE A 657 -8.51 15.55 -16.23
N ALA A 658 -7.39 14.94 -16.62
CA ALA A 658 -6.26 15.65 -17.21
C ALA A 658 -6.63 16.33 -18.54
N ALA A 659 -7.24 15.59 -19.48
CA ALA A 659 -7.65 16.13 -20.78
C ALA A 659 -8.66 17.28 -20.65
N ALA A 660 -9.61 17.17 -19.71
CA ALA A 660 -10.59 18.21 -19.41
C ALA A 660 -9.97 19.51 -18.89
N HIS A 661 -8.80 19.41 -18.24
CA HIS A 661 -8.02 20.55 -17.75
C HIS A 661 -6.97 21.05 -18.76
N GLY A 662 -7.10 20.66 -20.03
CA GLY A 662 -6.22 21.13 -21.10
C GLY A 662 -4.86 20.44 -21.17
N TYR A 663 -4.59 19.42 -20.34
CA TYR A 663 -3.36 18.65 -20.46
C TYR A 663 -3.38 17.80 -21.73
N ARG A 664 -2.32 17.95 -22.53
CA ARG A 664 -2.09 17.14 -23.74
C ARG A 664 -1.31 15.87 -23.45
N ARG A 665 -0.67 15.78 -22.27
CA ARG A 665 0.16 14.64 -21.87
C ARG A 665 -0.10 14.27 -20.43
N ILE A 666 0.03 12.98 -20.14
CA ILE A 666 -0.03 12.43 -18.79
C ILE A 666 1.13 11.47 -18.58
N SER A 667 1.77 11.57 -17.43
CA SER A 667 2.91 10.74 -17.04
C SER A 667 2.59 9.85 -15.85
N VAL A 668 3.35 8.77 -15.69
CA VAL A 668 3.27 7.82 -14.57
C VAL A 668 4.66 7.58 -14.01
N ILE A 669 4.80 7.71 -12.68
CA ILE A 669 5.98 7.24 -11.95
C ILE A 669 5.90 5.73 -11.64
N ALA A 670 6.11 4.92 -12.67
CA ALA A 670 5.98 3.48 -12.52
C ALA A 670 7.21 2.86 -11.83
N GLY A 671 6.97 1.92 -10.92
CA GLY A 671 8.00 0.98 -10.51
C GLY A 671 8.44 0.12 -11.71
N VAL A 672 9.70 -0.30 -11.71
CA VAL A 672 10.32 -1.00 -12.85
C VAL A 672 9.51 -2.23 -13.26
N GLY A 673 9.18 -3.10 -12.29
CA GLY A 673 8.43 -4.33 -12.51
C GLY A 673 7.00 -4.15 -13.04
N VAL A 674 6.41 -2.94 -12.98
CA VAL A 674 5.05 -2.67 -13.50
C VAL A 674 5.02 -1.87 -14.80
N ARG A 675 6.17 -1.52 -15.39
CA ARG A 675 6.21 -0.72 -16.64
C ARG A 675 5.41 -1.35 -17.78
N ASN A 676 5.50 -2.68 -17.93
CA ASN A 676 4.77 -3.43 -18.95
C ASN A 676 3.24 -3.35 -18.80
N TYR A 677 2.72 -3.12 -17.59
CA TYR A 677 1.28 -2.88 -17.40
C TYR A 677 0.83 -1.60 -18.11
N TYR A 678 1.58 -0.50 -17.95
CA TYR A 678 1.26 0.78 -18.55
C TYR A 678 1.52 0.81 -20.07
N ARG A 679 2.54 0.09 -20.56
CA ARG A 679 2.77 -0.05 -22.01
C ARG A 679 1.55 -0.60 -22.74
N ARG A 680 0.87 -1.60 -22.15
CA ARG A 680 -0.40 -2.13 -22.68
C ARG A 680 -1.55 -1.11 -22.69
N LEU A 681 -1.47 -0.04 -21.90
CA LEU A 681 -2.42 1.06 -21.88
C LEU A 681 -2.04 2.22 -22.83
N GLY A 682 -0.94 2.05 -23.59
CA GLY A 682 -0.45 3.02 -24.58
C GLY A 682 0.59 4.01 -24.04
N TYR A 683 1.15 3.78 -22.85
CA TYR A 683 2.23 4.61 -22.31
C TYR A 683 3.60 4.21 -22.87
N VAL A 684 4.46 5.18 -23.10
CA VAL A 684 5.83 4.98 -23.64
C VAL A 684 6.86 5.52 -22.64
N LEU A 685 7.93 4.77 -22.42
CA LEU A 685 9.02 5.20 -21.54
C LEU A 685 9.79 6.36 -22.19
N ARG A 686 9.98 7.47 -21.47
CA ARG A 686 10.62 8.69 -21.98
C ARG A 686 11.57 9.30 -20.95
N GLY A 687 12.65 9.90 -21.45
CA GLY A 687 13.60 10.71 -20.70
C GLY A 687 14.45 9.96 -19.67
N ASP A 688 15.39 10.68 -19.08
CA ASP A 688 16.35 10.13 -18.11
C ASP A 688 15.69 9.80 -16.77
N GLY A 689 14.57 10.45 -16.45
CA GLY A 689 13.73 10.11 -15.31
C GLY A 689 12.95 8.82 -15.49
N GLN A 690 13.00 8.19 -16.67
CA GLN A 690 12.34 6.93 -17.01
C GLN A 690 10.85 6.93 -16.67
N TYR A 691 10.15 8.00 -17.04
CA TYR A 691 8.70 8.14 -16.85
C TYR A 691 7.94 7.47 -18.00
N LEU A 692 6.77 6.92 -17.69
CA LEU A 692 5.85 6.41 -18.71
C LEU A 692 4.89 7.52 -19.08
N ILE A 693 4.91 7.96 -20.34
CA ILE A 693 4.13 9.11 -20.83
C ILE A 693 3.17 8.66 -21.93
N LYS A 694 1.97 9.22 -21.92
CA LYS A 694 0.94 9.03 -22.94
C LYS A 694 0.43 10.38 -23.42
N GLU A 695 0.29 10.51 -24.73
CA GLU A 695 -0.40 11.63 -25.37
C GLU A 695 -1.91 11.47 -25.16
N LEU A 696 -2.55 12.54 -24.72
CA LEU A 696 -4.00 12.63 -24.54
C LEU A 696 -4.63 13.24 -25.79
N LYS A 697 -5.81 12.74 -26.16
CA LYS A 697 -6.60 13.38 -27.21
C LYS A 697 -7.22 14.66 -26.62
N PRO A 698 -7.07 15.83 -27.27
CA PRO A 698 -7.72 17.05 -26.80
C PRO A 698 -9.24 16.86 -26.80
N CYS A 699 -9.91 17.34 -25.75
CA CYS A 699 -11.35 17.49 -25.75
C CYS A 699 -11.66 18.56 -26.81
N GLN A 700 -12.45 18.25 -27.85
CA GLN A 700 -12.71 19.22 -28.91
C GLN A 700 -13.42 20.45 -28.34
N GLU A 701 -12.83 21.63 -28.54
CA GLU A 701 -13.40 22.94 -28.22
C GLU A 701 -14.59 23.23 -29.13
N SER A 702 -15.74 22.61 -28.88
CA SER A 702 -16.97 23.00 -29.58
C SER A 702 -18.23 22.60 -28.84
N HIS A 703 -18.19 22.57 -27.51
CA HIS A 703 -19.28 21.96 -26.78
C HIS A 703 -19.42 22.65 -25.42
N SER A 704 -20.41 23.56 -25.33
CA SER A 704 -20.89 24.20 -24.10
C SER A 704 -21.01 23.20 -22.95
N ALA A 705 -21.02 23.65 -21.69
CA ALA A 705 -21.06 22.79 -20.50
C ALA A 705 -22.05 21.59 -20.58
N SER A 706 -23.18 21.75 -21.28
CA SER A 706 -24.15 20.69 -21.63
C SER A 706 -23.60 19.49 -22.43
N SER A 707 -22.51 19.67 -23.15
CA SER A 707 -21.89 18.68 -24.04
C SER A 707 -20.57 18.11 -23.52
N PHE A 708 -19.96 18.75 -22.52
CA PHE A 708 -18.97 18.11 -21.65
C PHE A 708 -19.62 16.98 -20.84
N GLU A 709 -20.85 17.19 -20.36
CA GLU A 709 -21.68 16.19 -19.70
C GLU A 709 -22.04 15.03 -20.64
N ALA A 710 -22.38 15.33 -21.90
CA ALA A 710 -22.62 14.32 -22.94
C ALA A 710 -21.36 13.52 -23.28
N SER A 711 -20.17 14.16 -23.37
CA SER A 711 -18.90 13.50 -23.61
C SER A 711 -18.46 12.59 -22.46
N PHE A 712 -18.74 13.00 -21.21
CA PHE A 712 -18.51 12.18 -20.02
C PHE A 712 -19.39 10.93 -20.01
N VAL A 713 -20.68 11.10 -20.35
CA VAL A 713 -21.64 10.01 -20.53
C VAL A 713 -21.23 9.12 -21.71
N GLU A 714 -20.78 9.67 -22.83
CA GLU A 714 -20.36 8.91 -24.02
C GLU A 714 -19.04 8.15 -23.78
N ALA A 715 -18.09 8.73 -23.05
CA ALA A 715 -16.84 8.07 -22.64
C ALA A 715 -17.12 6.94 -21.63
N ALA A 716 -18.00 7.17 -20.66
CA ALA A 716 -18.48 6.15 -19.74
C ALA A 716 -19.23 5.03 -20.49
N LEU A 717 -20.06 5.37 -21.48
CA LEU A 717 -20.75 4.44 -22.36
C LEU A 717 -19.80 3.65 -23.26
N ARG A 718 -18.70 4.24 -23.75
CA ARG A 718 -17.68 3.51 -24.54
C ARG A 718 -16.86 2.55 -23.68
N VAL A 719 -16.58 2.90 -22.42
CA VAL A 719 -15.98 2.00 -21.42
C VAL A 719 -16.95 0.86 -21.10
N GLN A 720 -18.24 1.15 -20.98
CA GLN A 720 -19.33 0.18 -20.77
C GLN A 720 -19.54 -0.74 -21.98
N GLN A 721 -19.55 -0.22 -23.22
CA GLN A 721 -19.72 -1.00 -24.46
C GLN A 721 -18.55 -1.96 -24.72
N ARG A 722 -17.33 -1.59 -24.28
CA ARG A 722 -16.19 -2.51 -24.28
C ARG A 722 -16.28 -3.58 -23.20
N ALA A 723 -16.89 -3.27 -22.06
CA ALA A 723 -17.17 -4.23 -20.99
C ALA A 723 -18.34 -5.18 -21.33
N SER A 724 -19.34 -4.72 -22.08
CA SER A 724 -20.52 -5.51 -22.47
C SER A 724 -20.29 -6.45 -23.66
N ARG A 725 -19.14 -6.36 -24.34
CA ARG A 725 -18.73 -7.33 -25.39
C ARG A 725 -18.28 -8.69 -24.82
N TRP A 726 -18.25 -8.85 -23.50
CA TRP A 726 -18.00 -10.12 -22.82
C TRP A 726 -19.31 -10.62 -22.18
N ARG A 727 -19.94 -11.60 -22.85
CA ARG A 727 -21.21 -12.34 -22.60
C ARG A 727 -22.40 -11.57 -21.98
N PRO A 728 -23.57 -11.54 -22.65
CA PRO A 728 -24.73 -10.78 -22.20
C PRO A 728 -25.48 -11.50 -21.05
N GLY A 729 -25.51 -10.85 -19.89
CA GLY A 729 -26.41 -11.18 -18.77
C GLY A 729 -27.03 -9.90 -18.21
N ARG A 730 -28.21 -10.02 -17.58
CA ARG A 730 -29.12 -8.93 -17.12
C ARG A 730 -28.50 -7.83 -16.22
N THR A 731 -27.22 -7.92 -15.86
CA THR A 731 -26.46 -6.98 -15.04
C THR A 731 -25.98 -5.72 -15.79
N ALA A 732 -25.83 -5.78 -17.12
CA ALA A 732 -25.35 -4.64 -17.92
C ALA A 732 -26.33 -3.45 -17.97
N THR A 733 -27.63 -3.71 -17.81
CA THR A 733 -28.70 -2.70 -17.93
C THR A 733 -28.85 -1.87 -16.65
N VAL A 734 -28.59 -2.47 -15.48
CA VAL A 734 -28.73 -1.80 -14.16
C VAL A 734 -27.55 -0.87 -13.89
N LEU A 735 -26.33 -1.27 -14.30
CA LEU A 735 -25.12 -0.45 -14.13
C LEU A 735 -25.18 0.83 -15.00
N GLY A 736 -25.78 0.74 -16.20
CA GLY A 736 -25.97 1.88 -17.10
C GLY A 736 -26.98 2.90 -16.59
N LEU A 737 -28.07 2.44 -15.97
CA LEU A 737 -29.04 3.35 -15.32
C LEU A 737 -28.43 4.08 -14.12
N LEU A 738 -27.61 3.40 -13.31
CA LEU A 738 -26.97 4.00 -12.13
C LEU A 738 -25.90 5.04 -12.50
N THR A 739 -25.20 4.88 -13.63
CA THR A 739 -24.26 5.89 -14.13
C THR A 739 -24.98 7.12 -14.69
N LEU A 740 -26.11 6.91 -15.37
CA LEU A 740 -26.94 8.00 -15.88
C LEU A 740 -27.60 8.82 -14.75
N VAL A 741 -28.08 8.16 -13.69
CA VAL A 741 -28.66 8.84 -12.52
C VAL A 741 -27.58 9.57 -11.70
N GLY A 742 -26.40 8.97 -11.55
CA GLY A 742 -25.26 9.61 -10.90
C GLY A 742 -24.75 10.84 -11.65
N ALA A 743 -24.71 10.78 -12.99
CA ALA A 743 -24.43 11.92 -13.84
C ALA A 743 -25.51 13.00 -13.68
N ALA A 744 -26.80 12.64 -13.78
CA ALA A 744 -27.92 13.58 -13.65
C ALA A 744 -27.95 14.34 -12.30
N LEU A 745 -27.61 13.68 -11.19
CA LEU A 745 -27.54 14.31 -9.87
C LEU A 745 -26.32 15.24 -9.70
N PHE A 746 -25.22 14.96 -10.41
CA PHE A 746 -24.06 15.84 -10.48
C PHE A 746 -24.35 17.11 -11.30
N ILE A 747 -25.11 16.98 -12.39
CA ILE A 747 -25.62 18.08 -13.23
C ILE A 747 -26.52 19.00 -12.39
N GLN A 748 -27.48 18.43 -11.66
CA GLN A 748 -28.42 19.21 -10.84
C GLN A 748 -27.73 20.00 -9.71
N ARG A 749 -26.64 19.48 -9.13
CA ARG A 749 -25.84 20.18 -8.10
C ARG A 749 -24.96 21.28 -8.66
N SER A 750 -24.48 21.14 -9.90
CA SER A 750 -23.63 22.13 -10.56
C SER A 750 -24.43 23.32 -11.11
N LEU A 751 -25.65 23.07 -11.60
CA LEU A 751 -26.60 24.12 -12.02
C LEU A 751 -27.05 24.99 -10.84
N LYS A 752 -27.37 24.39 -9.70
CA LYS A 752 -27.72 25.13 -8.46
C LYS A 752 -26.61 26.04 -7.92
N LYS A 753 -25.34 25.78 -8.23
CA LYS A 753 -24.20 26.63 -7.80
C LYS A 753 -23.87 27.75 -8.80
N SER A 754 -24.31 27.64 -10.05
CA SER A 754 -24.03 28.63 -11.10
C SER A 754 -25.16 29.64 -11.29
N GLY A 755 -26.31 29.46 -10.63
CA GLY A 755 -27.43 30.39 -10.69
C GLY A 755 -28.24 30.33 -12.00
N THR A 756 -28.06 29.27 -12.79
CA THR A 756 -28.88 28.92 -13.97
C THR A 756 -29.70 27.66 -13.72
#